data_AF-A0A239NBD8-F1
#
_entry.id   AF-A0A239NBD8-F1
#
_cell.length_a   1.000
_cell.length_b   1.000
_cell.length_c   1.000
_cell.angle_alpha   90.00
_cell.angle_beta   90.00
_cell.angle_gamma   90.00
#
_symmetry.space_group_name_H-M   'P 1'
#
loop_
_entity.id
_entity.type
_entity.pdbx_description
1 polymer ?
#
loop_
_entity_poly.entity_id
_entity_poly.type
_entity_poly.pdbx_seq_one_letter_code
_entity_poly.pdbx_strand_id
1 'polypeptide(L)'
;MWRVAALGLAVALVYMVRDLSGASGWDWLGAVGGLLALGGLAGALAWPDGRSATAKSTADSQLPARAEAGDVQAMVTLGRQLWQESADPAAAARWLERAAEAGDTGAMATLGLLLADQGDRAGALRWSRQGADAGDTDAMVALAQILRAAGDGAKAEKWLRRAADDQDSTAMYYLGELGEEQGDLAEAERWHRLAAEAGDEDSIVWLGSALEQRGEKAEAERWYRRGALEGQAESMNCLGRALLDRGQRDEAVRWFRRSAEAGDADAMVRLGILLDERDDAAGAERWFRAGAEAGDVIGMFNLGTVLDRRGDREEAARWYRRAADEGDPDAMVNLGKLIGADDPTSAEPEQWYRRAARTGHTGAMVNIGTTMARRDNPAAAEVWYRRAAREGDADAMLQVGFLMQGRGEPAESWFQRAADGGNIWGMCELGALLQERGERDEAERLYRRAAESMHPTALFNLAAFYDRQDERPDAEQWFQKAAERGDTDAMNRLGDFCRERGETKTAERWYRHGADAGNATAMGSLGRLRWERGDEAEAKRWWLRAIEAGDPASMYYLDELTPYTMDDEAAARWYRPGAEAGEPGAMHLLGWSLREKDPAEAERWYRRSAEAGSTFAMQSLAIVHKTRGDRAEARHWFHTAAEAGYHNAMFSVGLFDQEDGDLASARLWYERSADAGNVFAGYNLGRLHEKADELAEAERWYRHGADAGDPLAMNGLGILAERRGDQRRANRWYRRAIQAATPEQLEELRMDAEERAKLTG
;
A
#
# COMPACT_ATOMS: atom_id res chain seq x y z
N MET A 1 4.64 32.08 19.99
CA MET A 1 3.94 31.44 18.85
C MET A 1 2.41 31.42 19.00
N TRP A 2 1.85 31.18 20.20
CA TRP A 2 0.39 31.20 20.44
C TRP A 2 -0.34 32.50 20.08
N ARG A 3 0.29 33.67 20.27
CA ARG A 3 -0.32 34.98 19.89
C ARG A 3 -0.43 35.20 18.37
N VAL A 4 0.41 34.53 17.58
CA VAL A 4 0.38 34.61 16.10
C VAL A 4 -0.65 33.63 15.54
N ALA A 5 -0.82 32.46 16.17
CA ALA A 5 -1.87 31.50 15.84
C ALA A 5 -3.28 32.03 16.16
N ALA A 6 -3.45 32.72 17.30
CA ALA A 6 -4.73 33.35 17.66
C ALA A 6 -5.11 34.51 16.72
N LEU A 7 -4.13 35.29 16.23
CA LEU A 7 -4.36 36.32 15.23
C LEU A 7 -4.70 35.70 13.85
N GLY A 8 -4.05 34.59 13.50
CA GLY A 8 -4.34 33.83 12.28
C GLY A 8 -5.75 33.24 12.25
N LEU A 9 -6.23 32.71 13.39
CA LEU A 9 -7.59 32.15 13.51
C LEU A 9 -8.68 33.24 13.44
N ALA A 10 -8.42 34.42 14.01
CA ALA A 10 -9.31 35.57 13.94
C ALA A 10 -9.41 36.14 12.51
N VAL A 11 -8.31 36.17 11.76
CA VAL A 11 -8.29 36.60 10.35
C VAL A 11 -8.97 35.56 9.45
N ALA A 12 -8.80 34.26 9.72
CA ALA A 12 -9.47 33.19 8.97
C ALA A 12 -11.01 33.20 9.17
N LEU A 13 -11.49 33.47 10.39
CA LEU A 13 -12.93 33.62 10.65
C LEU A 13 -13.54 34.85 9.95
N VAL A 14 -12.78 35.93 9.80
CA VAL A 14 -13.23 37.15 9.07
C VAL A 14 -13.34 36.90 7.56
N TYR A 15 -12.48 36.05 6.99
CA TYR A 15 -12.59 35.65 5.58
C TYR A 15 -13.72 34.64 5.33
N MET A 16 -13.98 33.72 6.27
CA MET A 16 -15.04 32.72 6.12
C MET A 16 -16.45 33.33 6.19
N VAL A 17 -16.64 34.42 6.93
CA VAL A 17 -17.92 35.16 7.00
C VAL A 17 -18.17 36.00 5.73
N ARG A 18 -17.13 36.37 4.98
CA ARG A 18 -17.25 37.15 3.73
C ARG A 18 -17.81 36.31 2.56
N ASP A 19 -17.54 35.02 2.53
CA ASP A 19 -18.01 34.12 1.46
C ASP A 19 -19.45 33.59 1.67
N LEU A 20 -19.98 33.67 2.88
CA LEU A 20 -21.32 33.13 3.21
C LEU A 20 -22.48 34.13 3.03
N SER A 21 -22.23 35.45 2.90
CA SER A 21 -23.32 36.44 3.02
C SER A 21 -23.66 37.27 1.79
N GLY A 22 -22.96 37.16 0.65
CA GLY A 22 -23.42 37.65 -0.66
C GLY A 22 -23.95 39.10 -0.74
N ALA A 23 -23.61 40.00 0.19
CA ALA A 23 -24.22 41.33 0.31
C ALA A 23 -23.19 42.45 0.14
N SER A 24 -23.48 43.35 -0.80
CA SER A 24 -22.70 44.56 -1.09
C SER A 24 -23.05 45.71 -0.13
N GLY A 25 -22.03 46.34 0.44
CA GLY A 25 -22.05 47.77 0.80
C GLY A 25 -22.24 48.12 2.29
N TRP A 26 -21.13 48.54 2.90
CA TRP A 26 -20.95 49.54 3.98
C TRP A 26 -21.85 49.52 5.23
N ASP A 27 -21.30 49.03 6.36
CA ASP A 27 -21.14 49.83 7.59
C ASP A 27 -20.13 49.19 8.57
N TRP A 28 -18.84 49.57 8.49
CA TRP A 28 -17.72 48.86 9.12
C TRP A 28 -17.39 49.27 10.57
N LEU A 29 -18.11 50.25 11.15
CA LEU A 29 -17.83 50.74 12.52
C LEU A 29 -18.83 50.27 13.59
N GLY A 30 -19.99 49.69 13.20
CA GLY A 30 -20.97 49.12 14.14
C GLY A 30 -20.72 47.66 14.52
N ALA A 31 -20.16 46.85 13.60
CA ALA A 31 -20.00 45.40 13.79
C ALA A 31 -18.84 45.03 14.74
N VAL A 32 -17.80 45.86 14.82
CA VAL A 32 -16.67 45.65 15.76
C VAL A 32 -17.09 45.91 17.21
N GLY A 33 -18.08 46.78 17.44
CA GLY A 33 -18.66 47.03 18.77
C GLY A 33 -19.61 45.92 19.27
N GLY A 34 -20.27 45.20 18.36
CA GLY A 34 -21.21 44.13 18.69
C GLY A 34 -20.55 42.79 19.06
N LEU A 35 -19.39 42.48 18.48
CA LEU A 35 -18.66 41.23 18.76
C LEU A 35 -17.95 41.22 20.13
N LEU A 36 -17.66 42.39 20.70
CA LEU A 36 -17.16 42.50 22.09
C LEU A 36 -18.27 42.31 23.13
N ALA A 37 -19.55 42.40 22.74
CA ALA A 37 -20.69 42.22 23.66
C ALA A 37 -21.23 40.78 23.72
N LEU A 38 -20.86 39.89 22.79
CA LEU A 38 -21.29 38.48 22.78
C LEU A 38 -20.29 37.52 23.47
N GLY A 39 -19.07 37.97 23.78
CA GLY A 39 -18.14 37.25 24.65
C GLY A 39 -18.58 37.20 26.13
N GLY A 40 -19.67 37.87 26.50
CA GLY A 40 -20.18 37.98 27.88
C GLY A 40 -21.32 37.03 28.27
N LEU A 41 -21.80 36.14 27.40
CA LEU A 41 -23.02 35.34 27.65
C LEU A 41 -22.88 33.82 27.39
N ALA A 42 -21.72 33.24 27.70
CA ALA A 42 -21.54 31.78 27.76
C ALA A 42 -21.09 31.30 29.16
N GLY A 43 -21.64 31.91 30.21
CA GLY A 43 -21.38 31.57 31.61
C GLY A 43 -22.65 31.12 32.33
N ALA A 44 -23.24 29.99 31.92
CA ALA A 44 -24.28 29.32 32.72
C ALA A 44 -24.54 27.89 32.21
N LEU A 45 -23.70 26.93 32.58
CA LEU A 45 -24.05 25.52 32.67
C LEU A 45 -23.21 24.90 33.78
N ALA A 46 -23.82 24.75 34.94
CA ALA A 46 -23.21 24.26 36.17
C ALA A 46 -23.06 22.72 36.14
N TRP A 47 -21.90 22.23 36.57
CA TRP A 47 -21.68 20.84 37.02
C TRP A 47 -21.56 20.81 38.56
N PRO A 48 -21.90 19.69 39.22
CA PRO A 48 -22.44 19.70 40.58
C PRO A 48 -21.39 19.68 41.71
N ASP A 49 -20.36 20.53 41.67
CA ASP A 49 -19.42 20.72 42.81
C ASP A 49 -19.04 22.20 43.09
N GLY A 50 -19.77 23.16 42.54
CA GLY A 50 -19.79 24.53 43.08
C GLY A 50 -18.50 25.36 43.00
N ARG A 51 -17.55 25.02 42.11
CA ARG A 51 -16.38 25.89 41.79
C ARG A 51 -16.50 26.42 40.36
N SER A 52 -16.73 27.72 40.18
CA SER A 52 -16.84 28.36 38.87
C SER A 52 -15.47 28.77 38.30
N ALA A 53 -15.28 28.58 36.99
CA ALA A 53 -14.05 28.91 36.24
C ALA A 53 -13.66 30.41 36.22
N THR A 54 -14.53 31.30 36.71
CA THR A 54 -14.30 32.75 36.81
C THR A 54 -13.43 33.17 37.98
N ALA A 55 -13.12 32.27 38.93
CA ALA A 55 -12.21 32.57 40.04
C ALA A 55 -10.72 32.43 39.68
N LYS A 56 -10.37 31.74 38.57
CA LYS A 56 -8.98 31.55 38.15
C LYS A 56 -8.36 32.76 37.42
N SER A 57 -9.16 33.62 36.78
CA SER A 57 -8.61 34.72 35.96
C SER A 57 -8.37 36.05 36.69
N THR A 58 -8.78 36.19 37.95
CA THR A 58 -8.52 37.40 38.76
C THR A 58 -7.36 37.22 39.74
N ALA A 59 -6.98 35.99 40.08
CA ALA A 59 -5.84 35.68 40.94
C ALA A 59 -4.48 35.85 40.23
N ASP A 60 -4.39 35.55 38.93
CA ASP A 60 -3.14 35.61 38.16
C ASP A 60 -2.69 37.04 37.79
N SER A 61 -3.62 38.00 37.64
CA SER A 61 -3.25 39.36 37.17
C SER A 61 -2.59 40.23 38.24
N GLN A 62 -2.70 39.87 39.52
CA GLN A 62 -2.09 40.61 40.64
C GLN A 62 -0.83 39.94 41.20
N LEU A 63 -0.44 38.78 40.69
CA LEU A 63 0.68 37.99 41.21
C LEU A 63 2.01 38.76 41.21
N PRO A 64 2.41 39.48 40.13
CA PRO A 64 3.63 40.28 40.14
C PRO A 64 3.59 41.43 41.16
N ALA A 65 2.45 42.13 41.28
CA ALA A 65 2.29 43.24 42.20
C ALA A 65 2.35 42.78 43.68
N ARG A 66 1.83 41.58 43.98
CA ARG A 66 1.93 40.97 45.32
C ARG A 66 3.36 40.56 45.64
N ALA A 67 4.07 39.96 44.68
CA ALA A 67 5.48 39.62 44.84
C ALA A 67 6.34 40.89 45.09
N GLU A 68 6.09 41.97 44.35
CA GLU A 68 6.74 43.28 44.59
C GLU A 68 6.43 43.84 45.99
N ALA A 69 5.20 43.66 46.47
CA ALA A 69 4.76 44.11 47.78
C ALA A 69 5.29 43.28 48.97
N GLY A 70 6.07 42.22 48.73
CA GLY A 70 6.69 41.42 49.79
C GLY A 70 5.98 40.11 50.14
N ASP A 71 4.96 39.69 49.38
CA ASP A 71 4.25 38.43 49.61
C ASP A 71 5.10 37.23 49.18
N VAL A 72 5.62 36.48 50.16
CA VAL A 72 6.52 35.33 49.96
C VAL A 72 5.88 34.24 49.09
N GLN A 73 4.59 33.95 49.29
CA GLN A 73 3.89 32.94 48.47
C GLN A 73 3.74 33.41 47.02
N ALA A 74 3.50 34.71 46.82
CA ALA A 74 3.46 35.29 45.48
C ALA A 74 4.83 35.25 44.80
N MET A 75 5.92 35.48 45.53
CA MET A 75 7.30 35.35 45.02
C MET A 75 7.61 33.91 44.60
N VAL A 76 7.28 32.91 45.44
CA VAL A 76 7.47 31.48 45.12
C VAL A 76 6.69 31.10 43.87
N THR A 77 5.41 31.44 43.82
CA THR A 77 4.52 31.11 42.70
C THR A 77 4.99 31.75 41.40
N LEU A 78 5.35 33.04 41.43
CA LEU A 78 5.86 33.76 40.28
C LEU A 78 7.23 33.21 39.82
N GLY A 79 8.10 32.87 40.78
CA GLY A 79 9.39 32.25 40.50
C GLY A 79 9.27 30.91 39.78
N ARG A 80 8.35 30.05 40.24
CA ARG A 80 8.05 28.76 39.59
C ARG A 80 7.46 28.93 38.19
N GLN A 81 6.50 29.85 38.01
CA GLN A 81 5.92 30.16 36.70
C GLN A 81 6.99 30.63 35.71
N LEU A 82 7.84 31.58 36.11
CA LEU A 82 8.92 32.09 35.26
C LEU A 82 9.96 31.04 34.88
N TRP A 83 10.20 30.06 35.76
CA TRP A 83 11.07 28.93 35.47
C TRP A 83 10.43 27.96 34.48
N GLN A 84 9.16 27.60 34.67
CA GLN A 84 8.42 26.67 33.82
C GLN A 84 8.13 27.21 32.40
N GLU A 85 7.87 28.52 32.26
CA GLU A 85 7.50 29.13 30.98
C GLU A 85 8.72 29.53 30.11
N SER A 86 9.94 29.34 30.62
CA SER A 86 11.24 29.61 29.98
C SER A 86 11.29 30.89 29.12
N ALA A 87 11.39 32.05 29.77
CA ALA A 87 11.78 33.31 29.12
C ALA A 87 12.83 34.12 29.91
N ASP A 88 13.00 33.90 31.22
CA ASP A 88 14.03 34.59 32.03
C ASP A 88 14.34 33.80 33.34
N PRO A 89 15.30 32.85 33.31
CA PRO A 89 15.69 32.08 34.50
C PRO A 89 16.38 32.94 35.58
N ALA A 90 16.92 34.11 35.22
CA ALA A 90 17.47 35.05 36.18
C ALA A 90 16.34 35.81 36.93
N ALA A 91 15.22 36.12 36.27
CA ALA A 91 14.03 36.63 36.96
C ALA A 91 13.44 35.60 37.93
N ALA A 92 13.35 34.33 37.53
CA ALA A 92 12.92 33.27 38.42
C ALA A 92 13.81 33.17 39.68
N ALA A 93 15.14 33.15 39.49
CA ALA A 93 16.10 33.08 40.58
C ALA A 93 15.98 34.25 41.55
N ARG A 94 15.81 35.50 41.07
CA ARG A 94 15.64 36.68 41.93
C ARG A 94 14.43 36.60 42.84
N TRP A 95 13.30 36.12 42.34
CA TRP A 95 12.09 35.98 43.14
C TRP A 95 12.19 34.84 44.17
N LEU A 96 12.74 33.70 43.74
CA LEU A 96 12.97 32.57 44.62
C LEU A 96 14.03 32.87 45.69
N GLU A 97 15.07 33.65 45.38
CA GLU A 97 16.08 34.08 46.33
C GLU A 97 15.50 35.01 47.39
N ARG A 98 14.66 35.99 47.01
CA ARG A 98 13.96 36.84 47.99
C ARG A 98 13.03 36.04 48.91
N ALA A 99 12.36 35.02 48.39
CA ALA A 99 11.53 34.13 49.20
C ALA A 99 12.36 33.23 50.12
N ALA A 100 13.48 32.69 49.64
CA ALA A 100 14.42 31.89 50.42
C ALA A 100 15.09 32.72 51.54
N GLU A 101 15.45 33.97 51.26
CA GLU A 101 15.94 34.94 52.26
C GLU A 101 14.90 35.26 53.32
N ALA A 102 13.61 35.25 52.96
CA ALA A 102 12.50 35.39 53.90
C ALA A 102 12.22 34.12 54.72
N GLY A 103 12.96 33.03 54.48
CA GLY A 103 12.90 31.79 55.26
C GLY A 103 11.98 30.70 54.67
N ASP A 104 11.48 30.86 53.45
CA ASP A 104 10.64 29.86 52.80
C ASP A 104 11.47 28.66 52.32
N THR A 105 11.21 27.48 52.90
CA THR A 105 12.00 26.27 52.63
C THR A 105 11.69 25.65 51.27
N GLY A 106 10.45 25.78 50.79
CA GLY A 106 10.07 25.36 49.43
C GLY A 106 10.73 26.22 48.33
N ALA A 107 10.92 27.52 48.59
CA ALA A 107 11.72 28.41 47.76
C ALA A 107 13.19 28.02 47.78
N MET A 108 13.75 27.65 48.94
CA MET A 108 15.12 27.14 49.04
C MET A 108 15.33 25.88 48.20
N ALA A 109 14.37 24.94 48.22
CA ALA A 109 14.39 23.73 47.38
C ALA A 109 14.36 24.08 45.89
N THR A 110 13.37 24.89 45.48
CA THR A 110 13.16 25.29 44.08
C THR A 110 14.35 26.10 43.53
N LEU A 111 14.86 27.05 44.32
CA LEU A 111 16.04 27.84 43.98
C LEU A 111 17.30 26.98 43.87
N GLY A 112 17.42 25.97 44.75
CA GLY A 112 18.50 25.00 44.72
C GLY A 112 18.62 24.29 43.37
N LEU A 113 17.50 23.75 42.87
CA LEU A 113 17.44 23.08 41.57
C LEU A 113 17.71 24.06 40.41
N LEU A 114 17.13 25.26 40.46
CA LEU A 114 17.34 26.29 39.45
C LEU A 114 18.82 26.71 39.34
N LEU A 115 19.49 26.92 40.48
CA LEU A 115 20.92 27.29 40.50
C LEU A 115 21.79 26.13 40.01
N ALA A 116 21.42 24.88 40.30
CA ALA A 116 22.12 23.71 39.78
C ALA A 116 22.06 23.63 38.25
N ASP A 117 20.89 23.89 37.66
CA ASP A 117 20.69 23.96 36.21
C ASP A 117 21.50 25.10 35.56
N GLN A 118 21.63 26.24 36.25
CA GLN A 118 22.47 27.36 35.84
C GLN A 118 23.99 27.11 36.04
N GLY A 119 24.38 25.97 36.60
CA GLY A 119 25.77 25.63 36.90
C GLY A 119 26.33 26.26 38.19
N ASP A 120 25.54 27.02 38.95
CA ASP A 120 25.93 27.51 40.28
C ASP A 120 25.71 26.44 41.36
N ARG A 121 26.62 25.46 41.37
CA ARG A 121 26.62 24.36 42.33
C ARG A 121 26.80 24.82 43.78
N ALA A 122 27.53 25.90 44.01
CA ALA A 122 27.80 26.39 45.37
C ALA A 122 26.54 27.01 45.98
N GLY A 123 25.85 27.86 45.21
CA GLY A 123 24.56 28.43 45.59
C GLY A 123 23.48 27.34 45.76
N ALA A 124 23.43 26.39 44.83
CA ALA A 124 22.49 25.26 44.86
C ALA A 124 22.62 24.42 46.15
N LEU A 125 23.85 24.02 46.51
CA LEU A 125 24.12 23.26 47.73
C LEU A 125 23.82 24.05 48.99
N ARG A 126 24.13 25.36 49.01
CA ARG A 126 23.89 26.22 50.17
C ARG A 126 22.40 26.31 50.47
N TRP A 127 21.58 26.69 49.49
CA TRP A 127 20.16 26.90 49.69
C TRP A 127 19.41 25.59 49.96
N SER A 128 19.65 24.54 49.16
CA SER A 128 19.01 23.24 49.38
C SER A 128 19.36 22.64 50.75
N ARG A 129 20.62 22.82 51.21
CA ARG A 129 21.03 22.39 52.55
C ARG A 129 20.37 23.19 53.66
N GLN A 130 20.23 24.50 53.50
CA GLN A 130 19.54 25.33 54.49
C GLN A 130 18.07 24.90 54.66
N GLY A 131 17.37 24.59 53.57
CA GLY A 131 16.00 24.04 53.61
C GLY A 131 15.96 22.63 54.21
N ALA A 132 16.87 21.75 53.80
CA ALA A 132 16.96 20.37 54.31
C ALA A 132 17.29 20.31 55.81
N ASP A 133 18.18 21.17 56.29
CA ASP A 133 18.51 21.30 57.71
C ASP A 133 17.31 21.85 58.52
N ALA A 134 16.41 22.62 57.89
CA ALA A 134 15.15 23.08 58.47
C ALA A 134 14.03 22.02 58.49
N GLY A 135 14.26 20.84 57.91
CA GLY A 135 13.33 19.70 57.94
C GLY A 135 12.37 19.61 56.75
N ASP A 136 12.58 20.39 55.71
CA ASP A 136 11.75 20.39 54.50
C ASP A 136 12.13 19.23 53.56
N THR A 137 11.18 18.35 53.23
CA THR A 137 11.45 17.14 52.45
C THR A 137 11.76 17.46 50.98
N ASP A 138 11.09 18.44 50.37
CA ASP A 138 11.41 18.94 49.02
C ASP A 138 12.87 19.42 48.93
N ALA A 139 13.35 20.13 49.95
CA ALA A 139 14.73 20.60 50.03
C ALA A 139 15.73 19.44 50.25
N MET A 140 15.34 18.41 51.00
CA MET A 140 16.15 17.18 51.15
C MET A 140 16.28 16.44 49.81
N VAL A 141 15.18 16.32 49.05
CA VAL A 141 15.15 15.72 47.72
C VAL A 141 15.99 16.53 46.73
N ALA A 142 15.79 17.86 46.70
CA ALA A 142 16.59 18.75 45.85
C ALA A 142 18.09 18.65 46.17
N LEU A 143 18.45 18.66 47.45
CA LEU A 143 19.83 18.47 47.88
C LEU A 143 20.39 17.12 47.45
N ALA A 144 19.61 16.05 47.57
CA ALA A 144 20.01 14.71 47.15
C ALA A 144 20.27 14.63 45.64
N GLN A 145 19.41 15.22 44.80
CA GLN A 145 19.63 15.29 43.35
C GLN A 145 20.94 16.01 43.00
N ILE A 146 21.18 17.16 43.63
CA ILE A 146 22.42 17.94 43.44
C ILE A 146 23.65 17.12 43.88
N LEU A 147 23.55 16.39 45.00
CA LEU A 147 24.61 15.51 45.49
C LEU A 147 24.84 14.28 44.59
N ARG A 148 23.79 13.72 43.98
CA ARG A 148 23.90 12.61 43.03
C ARG A 148 24.58 13.06 41.73
N ALA A 149 24.18 14.20 41.17
CA ALA A 149 24.85 14.82 40.02
C ALA A 149 26.32 15.17 40.31
N ALA A 150 26.64 15.39 41.58
CA ALA A 150 27.97 15.63 42.10
C ALA A 150 28.86 14.38 42.28
N GLY A 151 28.30 13.17 42.12
CA GLY A 151 28.96 11.89 42.40
C GLY A 151 28.95 11.46 43.87
N ASP A 152 28.26 12.20 44.75
CA ASP A 152 28.19 11.97 46.19
C ASP A 152 26.94 11.13 46.58
N GLY A 153 26.73 9.99 45.91
CA GLY A 153 25.52 9.15 46.06
C GLY A 153 25.22 8.72 47.51
N ALA A 154 26.25 8.40 48.31
CA ALA A 154 26.07 8.02 49.72
C ALA A 154 25.52 9.16 50.59
N LYS A 155 25.84 10.43 50.27
CA LYS A 155 25.27 11.58 50.98
C LYS A 155 23.86 11.87 50.51
N ALA A 156 23.60 11.70 49.21
CA ALA A 156 22.26 11.81 48.64
C ALA A 156 21.30 10.81 49.31
N GLU A 157 21.71 9.54 49.39
CA GLU A 157 20.92 8.47 50.03
C GLU A 157 20.54 8.81 51.47
N LYS A 158 21.48 9.38 52.26
CA LYS A 158 21.20 9.76 53.64
C LYS A 158 20.09 10.80 53.74
N TRP A 159 20.06 11.78 52.84
CA TRP A 159 19.02 12.80 52.80
C TRP A 159 17.69 12.25 52.29
N LEU A 160 17.73 11.39 51.27
CA LEU A 160 16.53 10.71 50.76
C LEU A 160 15.90 9.79 51.82
N ARG A 161 16.69 9.00 52.55
CA ARG A 161 16.16 8.15 53.65
C ARG A 161 15.49 8.99 54.73
N ARG A 162 16.06 10.15 55.07
CA ARG A 162 15.47 11.08 56.05
C ARG A 162 14.14 11.65 55.56
N ALA A 163 14.04 12.03 54.28
CA ALA A 163 12.77 12.48 53.71
C ALA A 163 11.74 11.35 53.58
N ALA A 164 12.19 10.13 53.25
CA ALA A 164 11.34 8.95 53.18
C ALA A 164 10.79 8.52 54.55
N ASP A 165 11.54 8.73 55.64
CA ASP A 165 11.04 8.52 57.02
C ASP A 165 9.81 9.41 57.31
N ASP A 166 9.76 10.60 56.71
CA ASP A 166 8.62 11.54 56.76
C ASP A 166 7.54 11.24 55.71
N GLN A 167 7.58 10.06 55.08
CA GLN A 167 6.64 9.57 54.05
C GLN A 167 6.64 10.35 52.73
N ASP A 168 7.76 11.00 52.39
CA ASP A 168 7.92 11.66 51.09
C ASP A 168 8.05 10.63 49.96
N SER A 169 7.05 10.58 49.07
CA SER A 169 6.96 9.60 47.99
C SER A 169 8.06 9.81 46.94
N THR A 170 8.41 11.06 46.65
CA THR A 170 9.47 11.44 45.71
C THR A 170 10.84 10.97 46.22
N ALA A 171 11.09 11.09 47.53
CA ALA A 171 12.30 10.57 48.15
C ALA A 171 12.38 9.04 48.08
N MET A 172 11.26 8.34 48.26
CA MET A 172 11.18 6.89 48.08
C MET A 172 11.44 6.49 46.62
N TYR A 173 10.88 7.21 45.64
CA TYR A 173 11.17 7.01 44.21
C TYR A 173 12.68 7.10 43.92
N TYR A 174 13.34 8.17 44.38
CA TYR A 174 14.78 8.35 44.16
C TYR A 174 15.65 7.33 44.90
N LEU A 175 15.19 6.76 46.02
CA LEU A 175 15.85 5.62 46.65
C LEU A 175 15.71 4.34 45.83
N GLY A 176 14.57 4.17 45.15
CA GLY A 176 14.35 3.12 44.15
C GLY A 176 15.36 3.20 43.02
N GLU A 177 15.43 4.35 42.34
CA GLU A 177 16.40 4.59 41.26
C GLU A 177 17.86 4.34 41.71
N LEU A 178 18.22 4.81 42.91
CA LEU A 178 19.56 4.62 43.45
C LEU A 178 19.87 3.13 43.68
N GLY A 179 18.89 2.35 44.12
CA GLY A 179 19.01 0.90 44.22
C GLY A 179 19.24 0.22 42.87
N GLU A 180 18.55 0.68 41.81
CA GLU A 180 18.76 0.20 40.45
C GLU A 180 20.17 0.50 39.94
N GLU A 181 20.67 1.73 40.15
CA GLU A 181 22.03 2.13 39.79
C GLU A 181 23.09 1.25 40.47
N GLN A 182 22.82 0.83 41.70
CA GLN A 182 23.70 -0.04 42.47
C GLN A 182 23.54 -1.53 42.12
N GLY A 183 22.54 -1.89 41.32
CA GLY A 183 22.20 -3.26 40.96
C GLY A 183 21.50 -4.04 42.09
N ASP A 184 21.07 -3.37 43.15
CA ASP A 184 20.28 -3.98 44.23
C ASP A 184 18.78 -3.87 43.92
N LEU A 185 18.32 -4.77 43.05
CA LEU A 185 16.92 -4.83 42.62
C LEU A 185 15.95 -5.09 43.78
N ALA A 186 16.39 -5.69 44.88
CA ALA A 186 15.53 -5.98 46.02
C ALA A 186 15.28 -4.71 46.85
N GLU A 187 16.33 -3.93 47.11
CA GLU A 187 16.22 -2.62 47.75
C GLU A 187 15.44 -1.65 46.84
N ALA A 188 15.70 -1.65 45.53
CA ALA A 188 14.99 -0.82 44.55
C ALA A 188 13.48 -1.10 44.55
N GLU A 189 13.07 -2.38 44.42
CA GLU A 189 11.67 -2.76 44.44
C GLU A 189 11.00 -2.43 45.77
N ARG A 190 11.70 -2.58 46.90
CA ARG A 190 11.18 -2.20 48.21
C ARG A 190 10.82 -0.71 48.24
N TRP A 191 11.70 0.15 47.73
CA TRP A 191 11.47 1.59 47.70
C TRP A 191 10.40 2.00 46.69
N HIS A 192 10.41 1.44 45.47
CA HIS A 192 9.34 1.67 44.50
C HIS A 192 7.98 1.18 45.01
N ARG A 193 7.93 0.07 45.74
CA ARG A 193 6.67 -0.39 46.35
C ARG A 193 6.15 0.61 47.39
N LEU A 194 7.02 1.12 48.25
CA LEU A 194 6.62 2.15 49.23
C LEU A 194 6.17 3.45 48.55
N ALA A 195 6.89 3.89 47.51
CA ALA A 195 6.54 5.07 46.72
C ALA A 195 5.19 4.89 46.01
N ALA A 196 4.97 3.74 45.37
CA ALA A 196 3.71 3.39 44.73
C ALA A 196 2.55 3.28 45.74
N GLU A 197 2.82 2.77 46.95
CA GLU A 197 1.86 2.77 48.06
C GLU A 197 1.47 4.18 48.50
N ALA A 198 2.41 5.13 48.41
CA ALA A 198 2.20 6.55 48.68
C ALA A 198 1.57 7.33 47.51
N GLY A 199 1.38 6.71 46.34
CA GLY A 199 0.73 7.31 45.16
C GLY A 199 1.69 7.92 44.14
N ASP A 200 2.99 7.60 44.20
CA ASP A 200 3.97 8.01 43.20
C ASP A 200 3.66 7.39 41.82
N GLU A 201 3.47 8.22 40.80
CA GLU A 201 3.00 7.79 39.48
C GLU A 201 4.03 6.90 38.78
N ASP A 202 5.30 7.33 38.78
CA ASP A 202 6.41 6.63 38.13
C ASP A 202 6.67 5.27 38.79
N SER A 203 6.62 5.20 40.12
CA SER A 203 6.81 3.94 40.85
C SER A 203 5.66 2.95 40.66
N ILE A 204 4.42 3.41 40.45
CA ILE A 204 3.28 2.53 40.13
C ILE A 204 3.53 1.84 38.79
N VAL A 205 3.94 2.59 37.76
CA VAL A 205 4.23 2.05 36.43
C VAL A 205 5.44 1.14 36.45
N TRP A 206 6.51 1.56 37.14
CA TRP A 206 7.72 0.77 37.31
C TRP A 206 7.43 -0.59 37.95
N LEU A 207 6.72 -0.59 39.09
CA LEU A 207 6.41 -1.81 39.83
C LEU A 207 5.50 -2.74 39.02
N GLY A 208 4.50 -2.18 38.34
CA GLY A 208 3.66 -2.96 37.42
C GLY A 208 4.49 -3.64 36.32
N SER A 209 5.44 -2.91 35.73
CA SER A 209 6.28 -3.41 34.64
C SER A 209 7.28 -4.47 35.12
N ALA A 210 7.86 -4.29 36.30
CA ALA A 210 8.73 -5.27 36.93
C ALA A 210 7.99 -6.58 37.25
N LEU A 211 6.75 -6.49 37.75
CA LEU A 211 5.89 -7.65 38.01
C LEU A 211 5.45 -8.34 36.71
N GLU A 212 5.15 -7.60 35.65
CA GLU A 212 4.82 -8.15 34.34
C GLU A 212 5.97 -8.98 33.77
N GLN A 213 7.21 -8.48 33.86
CA GLN A 213 8.42 -9.20 33.43
C GLN A 213 8.64 -10.52 34.19
N ARG A 214 8.22 -10.57 35.46
CA ARG A 214 8.25 -11.80 36.29
C ARG A 214 7.08 -12.75 36.04
N GLY A 215 6.12 -12.35 35.20
CA GLY A 215 4.90 -13.11 34.92
C GLY A 215 3.80 -12.96 35.97
N GLU A 216 3.96 -12.04 36.93
CA GLU A 216 3.01 -11.74 38.01
C GLU A 216 1.89 -10.79 37.54
N LYS A 217 1.29 -11.13 36.39
CA LYS A 217 0.35 -10.26 35.64
C LYS A 217 -0.82 -9.75 36.47
N ALA A 218 -1.33 -10.54 37.42
CA ALA A 218 -2.47 -10.16 38.25
C ALA A 218 -2.13 -9.08 39.29
N GLU A 219 -0.88 -9.05 39.78
CA GLU A 219 -0.43 -8.00 40.69
C GLU A 219 -0.08 -6.74 39.91
N ALA A 220 0.59 -6.88 38.76
CA ALA A 220 0.85 -5.78 37.84
C ALA A 220 -0.44 -5.02 37.47
N GLU A 221 -1.50 -5.75 37.08
CA GLU A 221 -2.80 -5.16 36.77
C GLU A 221 -3.40 -4.38 37.95
N ARG A 222 -3.21 -4.83 39.20
CA ARG A 222 -3.71 -4.10 40.37
C ARG A 222 -3.01 -2.76 40.55
N TRP A 223 -1.70 -2.72 40.31
CA TRP A 223 -0.92 -1.49 40.36
C TRP A 223 -1.35 -0.52 39.26
N TYR A 224 -1.40 -0.99 38.00
CA TYR A 224 -1.90 -0.16 36.90
C TYR A 224 -3.34 0.33 37.13
N ARG A 225 -4.22 -0.53 37.66
CA ARG A 225 -5.61 -0.17 37.99
C ARG A 225 -5.69 0.90 39.07
N ARG A 226 -4.77 0.89 40.04
CA ARG A 226 -4.68 1.95 41.05
C ARG A 226 -4.31 3.28 40.41
N GLY A 227 -3.19 3.36 39.69
CA GLY A 227 -2.77 4.61 39.03
C GLY A 227 -3.80 5.12 38.00
N ALA A 228 -4.43 4.20 37.26
CA ALA A 228 -5.48 4.53 36.30
C ALA A 228 -6.73 5.14 36.97
N LEU A 229 -7.08 4.72 38.19
CA LEU A 229 -8.18 5.32 38.95
C LEU A 229 -7.84 6.72 39.48
N GLU A 230 -6.55 7.00 39.71
CA GLU A 230 -6.04 8.31 40.14
C GLU A 230 -5.92 9.32 38.98
N GLY A 231 -6.04 8.87 37.72
CA GLY A 231 -6.03 9.74 36.55
C GLY A 231 -4.73 9.73 35.75
N GLN A 232 -3.77 8.88 36.12
CA GLN A 232 -2.46 8.79 35.47
C GLN A 232 -2.59 8.17 34.07
N ALA A 233 -2.17 8.90 33.05
CA ALA A 233 -2.35 8.49 31.65
C ALA A 233 -1.58 7.18 31.35
N GLU A 234 -0.30 7.12 31.71
CA GLU A 234 0.53 5.93 31.46
C GLU A 234 -0.01 4.68 32.17
N SER A 235 -0.45 4.80 33.43
CA SER A 235 -1.11 3.70 34.14
C SER A 235 -2.40 3.23 33.44
N MET A 236 -3.19 4.14 32.84
CA MET A 236 -4.36 3.76 32.02
C MET A 236 -3.96 3.01 30.75
N ASN A 237 -2.88 3.44 30.08
CA ASN A 237 -2.33 2.75 28.91
C ASN A 237 -1.85 1.33 29.27
N CYS A 238 -1.04 1.21 30.33
CA CYS A 238 -0.55 -0.09 30.83
C CYS A 238 -1.69 -1.01 31.27
N LEU A 239 -2.70 -0.48 31.96
CA LEU A 239 -3.90 -1.25 32.30
C LEU A 239 -4.64 -1.71 31.03
N GLY A 240 -4.80 -0.84 30.05
CA GLY A 240 -5.42 -1.17 28.76
C GLY A 240 -4.71 -2.35 28.08
N ARG A 241 -3.37 -2.33 28.06
CA ARG A 241 -2.55 -3.45 27.54
C ARG A 241 -2.77 -4.74 28.32
N ALA A 242 -2.68 -4.69 29.65
CA ALA A 242 -2.88 -5.87 30.50
C ALA A 242 -4.28 -6.49 30.33
N LEU A 243 -5.32 -5.68 30.13
CA LEU A 243 -6.68 -6.13 29.87
C LEU A 243 -6.83 -6.75 28.48
N LEU A 244 -6.17 -6.18 27.47
CA LEU A 244 -6.18 -6.69 26.10
C LEU A 244 -5.55 -8.10 26.04
N ASP A 245 -4.43 -8.29 26.74
CA ASP A 245 -3.76 -9.58 26.94
C ASP A 245 -4.68 -10.67 27.54
N ARG A 246 -5.62 -10.26 28.40
CA ARG A 246 -6.63 -11.14 29.00
C ARG A 246 -7.87 -11.34 28.12
N GLY A 247 -7.90 -10.77 26.92
CA GLY A 247 -9.05 -10.79 26.02
C GLY A 247 -10.19 -9.84 26.44
N GLN A 248 -9.99 -8.97 27.42
CA GLN A 248 -11.00 -8.02 27.92
C GLN A 248 -11.03 -6.73 27.07
N ARG A 249 -11.23 -6.90 25.77
CA ARG A 249 -11.14 -5.83 24.75
C ARG A 249 -11.98 -4.60 25.05
N ASP A 250 -13.22 -4.76 25.50
CA ASP A 250 -14.11 -3.61 25.74
C ASP A 250 -13.69 -2.75 26.93
N GLU A 251 -13.09 -3.37 27.96
CA GLU A 251 -12.53 -2.61 29.09
C GLU A 251 -11.22 -1.93 28.68
N ALA A 252 -10.37 -2.63 27.94
CA ALA A 252 -9.14 -2.06 27.38
C ALA A 252 -9.42 -0.80 26.55
N VAL A 253 -10.40 -0.83 25.64
CA VAL A 253 -10.80 0.32 24.82
C VAL A 253 -11.23 1.52 25.67
N ARG A 254 -11.92 1.30 26.79
CA ARG A 254 -12.33 2.39 27.70
C ARG A 254 -11.12 3.04 28.37
N TRP A 255 -10.15 2.25 28.79
CA TRP A 255 -8.94 2.76 29.44
C TRP A 255 -8.00 3.45 28.45
N PHE A 256 -7.78 2.86 27.26
CA PHE A 256 -7.03 3.53 26.20
C PHE A 256 -7.67 4.86 25.80
N ARG A 257 -9.01 4.95 25.74
CA ARG A 257 -9.70 6.22 25.48
C ARG A 257 -9.42 7.27 26.54
N ARG A 258 -9.52 6.94 27.83
CA ARG A 258 -9.23 7.90 28.91
C ARG A 258 -7.76 8.32 28.90
N SER A 259 -6.85 7.38 28.63
CA SER A 259 -5.41 7.64 28.47
C SER A 259 -5.11 8.59 27.31
N ALA A 260 -5.71 8.32 26.14
CA ALA A 260 -5.57 9.14 24.95
C ALA A 260 -6.16 10.56 25.15
N GLU A 261 -7.31 10.66 25.84
CA GLU A 261 -7.90 11.94 26.23
C GLU A 261 -7.03 12.72 27.23
N ALA A 262 -6.20 12.02 28.01
CA ALA A 262 -5.21 12.61 28.91
C ALA A 262 -3.89 12.98 28.22
N GLY A 263 -3.73 12.70 26.92
CA GLY A 263 -2.57 13.11 26.12
C GLY A 263 -1.52 12.04 25.87
N ASP A 264 -1.76 10.78 26.27
CA ASP A 264 -0.82 9.68 26.02
C ASP A 264 -0.84 9.24 24.55
N ALA A 265 0.28 9.45 23.85
CA ALA A 265 0.39 9.20 22.41
C ALA A 265 0.33 7.70 22.05
N ASP A 266 0.92 6.81 22.87
CA ASP A 266 0.88 5.36 22.64
C ASP A 266 -0.57 4.85 22.75
N ALA A 267 -1.34 5.33 23.72
CA ALA A 267 -2.75 5.01 23.88
C ALA A 267 -3.61 5.57 22.74
N MET A 268 -3.29 6.74 22.18
CA MET A 268 -3.96 7.25 20.97
C MET A 268 -3.80 6.25 19.82
N VAL A 269 -2.57 5.77 19.58
CA VAL A 269 -2.29 4.82 18.50
C VAL A 269 -2.95 3.46 18.75
N ARG A 270 -2.84 2.92 19.97
CA ARG A 270 -3.49 1.64 20.32
C ARG A 270 -5.00 1.70 20.19
N LEU A 271 -5.61 2.81 20.62
CA LEU A 271 -7.03 3.01 20.44
C LEU A 271 -7.39 3.10 18.95
N GLY A 272 -6.57 3.79 18.16
CA GLY A 272 -6.75 3.85 16.71
C GLY A 272 -6.75 2.46 16.06
N ILE A 273 -5.78 1.60 16.41
CA ILE A 273 -5.69 0.22 15.92
C ILE A 273 -6.94 -0.57 16.28
N LEU A 274 -7.38 -0.53 17.54
CA LEU A 274 -8.57 -1.26 18.00
C LEU A 274 -9.87 -0.77 17.36
N LEU A 275 -9.94 0.49 16.94
CA LEU A 275 -11.09 1.03 16.22
C LEU A 275 -11.06 0.61 14.74
N ASP A 276 -9.89 0.61 14.10
CA ASP A 276 -9.72 0.15 12.72
C ASP A 276 -10.05 -1.35 12.60
N GLU A 277 -9.64 -2.18 13.57
CA GLU A 277 -10.03 -3.60 13.65
C GLU A 277 -11.55 -3.83 13.79
N ARG A 278 -12.29 -2.80 14.23
CA ARG A 278 -13.76 -2.81 14.36
C ARG A 278 -14.45 -2.13 13.17
N ASP A 279 -13.71 -1.88 12.09
CA ASP A 279 -14.14 -1.14 10.90
C ASP A 279 -14.61 0.30 11.20
N ASP A 280 -14.20 0.90 12.33
CA ASP A 280 -14.41 2.31 12.64
C ASP A 280 -13.22 3.16 12.14
N ALA A 281 -13.10 3.25 10.81
CA ALA A 281 -12.02 4.00 10.16
C ALA A 281 -12.00 5.49 10.54
N ALA A 282 -13.17 6.11 10.77
CA ALA A 282 -13.27 7.51 11.16
C ALA A 282 -12.78 7.75 12.60
N GLY A 283 -13.12 6.84 13.52
CA GLY A 283 -12.58 6.84 14.88
C GLY A 283 -11.07 6.59 14.89
N ALA A 284 -10.60 5.64 14.09
CA ALA A 284 -9.18 5.33 13.94
C ALA A 284 -8.39 6.53 13.42
N GLU A 285 -8.83 7.17 12.33
CA GLU A 285 -8.19 8.36 11.76
C GLU A 285 -8.05 9.48 12.79
N ARG A 286 -9.10 9.75 13.58
CA ARG A 286 -9.05 10.82 14.59
C ARG A 286 -7.93 10.59 15.60
N TRP A 287 -7.78 9.37 16.09
CA TRP A 287 -6.77 9.05 17.09
C TRP A 287 -5.38 8.87 16.50
N PHE A 288 -5.24 8.30 15.31
CA PHE A 288 -3.97 8.28 14.60
C PHE A 288 -3.48 9.69 14.29
N ARG A 289 -4.37 10.61 13.90
CA ARG A 289 -4.03 12.03 13.71
C ARG A 289 -3.54 12.67 15.01
N ALA A 290 -4.23 12.45 16.12
CA ALA A 290 -3.78 12.95 17.42
C ALA A 290 -2.39 12.40 17.80
N GLY A 291 -2.16 11.09 17.65
CA GLY A 291 -0.85 10.46 17.92
C GLY A 291 0.25 10.97 16.99
N ALA A 292 -0.04 11.09 15.70
CA ALA A 292 0.89 11.62 14.69
C ALA A 292 1.26 13.09 14.94
N GLU A 293 0.30 13.91 15.39
CA GLU A 293 0.54 15.30 15.79
C GLU A 293 1.34 15.41 17.09
N ALA A 294 1.20 14.43 17.99
CA ALA A 294 2.03 14.28 19.19
C ALA A 294 3.45 13.76 18.90
N GLY A 295 3.76 13.39 17.64
CA GLY A 295 5.08 12.96 17.21
C GLY A 295 5.28 11.44 17.18
N ASP A 296 4.23 10.65 17.38
CA ASP A 296 4.33 9.19 17.33
C ASP A 296 4.47 8.67 15.89
N VAL A 297 5.56 7.94 15.63
CA VAL A 297 5.93 7.44 14.29
C VAL A 297 4.95 6.37 13.80
N ILE A 298 4.47 5.49 14.68
CA ILE A 298 3.50 4.43 14.35
C ILE A 298 2.14 5.07 14.03
N GLY A 299 1.76 6.12 14.76
CA GLY A 299 0.60 6.95 14.50
C GLY A 299 0.67 7.62 13.13
N MET A 300 1.83 8.19 12.75
CA MET A 300 2.03 8.75 11.41
C MET A 300 1.85 7.71 10.30
N PHE A 301 2.46 6.52 10.45
CA PHE A 301 2.32 5.42 9.50
C PHE A 301 0.87 4.94 9.36
N ASN A 302 0.20 4.69 10.49
CA ASN A 302 -1.19 4.20 10.49
C ASN A 302 -2.18 5.23 9.95
N LEU A 303 -1.96 6.52 10.23
CA LEU A 303 -2.73 7.60 9.63
C LEU A 303 -2.58 7.59 8.10
N GLY A 304 -1.34 7.46 7.61
CA GLY A 304 -1.08 7.30 6.18
C GLY A 304 -1.85 6.13 5.57
N THR A 305 -1.90 5.01 6.28
CA THR A 305 -2.61 3.79 5.83
C THR A 305 -4.13 3.96 5.76
N VAL A 306 -4.74 4.62 6.73
CA VAL A 306 -6.19 4.90 6.71
C VAL A 306 -6.54 5.91 5.60
N LEU A 307 -5.72 6.94 5.41
CA LEU A 307 -5.91 7.96 4.37
C LEU A 307 -5.77 7.38 2.96
N ASP A 308 -4.78 6.51 2.73
CA ASP A 308 -4.56 5.86 1.44
C ASP A 308 -5.74 4.93 1.08
N ARG A 309 -6.24 4.14 2.03
CA ARG A 309 -7.46 3.32 1.84
C ARG A 309 -8.70 4.16 1.49
N ARG A 310 -8.79 5.40 1.99
CA ARG A 310 -9.87 6.35 1.65
C ARG A 310 -9.68 6.99 0.28
N GLY A 311 -8.47 6.97 -0.26
CA GLY A 311 -8.10 7.59 -1.53
C GLY A 311 -7.43 8.97 -1.40
N ASP A 312 -7.15 9.45 -0.18
CA ASP A 312 -6.47 10.74 0.05
C ASP A 312 -4.95 10.61 -0.05
N ARG A 313 -4.49 10.20 -1.24
CA ARG A 313 -3.10 9.84 -1.52
C ARG A 313 -2.11 10.94 -1.18
N GLU A 314 -2.44 12.21 -1.45
CA GLU A 314 -1.53 13.32 -1.15
C GLU A 314 -1.29 13.50 0.35
N GLU A 315 -2.32 13.35 1.18
CA GLU A 315 -2.17 13.45 2.63
C GLU A 315 -1.47 12.22 3.19
N ALA A 316 -1.83 11.03 2.69
CA ALA A 316 -1.15 9.79 3.03
C ALA A 316 0.37 9.88 2.76
N ALA A 317 0.77 10.38 1.59
CA ALA A 317 2.17 10.57 1.22
C ALA A 317 2.90 11.54 2.15
N ARG A 318 2.25 12.61 2.64
CA ARG A 318 2.84 13.54 3.62
C ARG A 318 3.13 12.86 4.95
N TRP A 319 2.19 12.06 5.44
CA TRP A 319 2.36 11.34 6.72
C TRP A 319 3.35 10.19 6.60
N TYR A 320 3.30 9.40 5.53
CA TYR A 320 4.32 8.39 5.27
C TYR A 320 5.71 9.00 5.15
N ARG A 321 5.86 10.16 4.50
CA ARG A 321 7.16 10.84 4.41
C ARG A 321 7.70 11.24 5.78
N ARG A 322 6.85 11.79 6.67
CA ARG A 322 7.28 12.09 8.05
C ARG A 322 7.71 10.84 8.81
N ALA A 323 6.92 9.76 8.76
CA ALA A 323 7.28 8.49 9.40
C ALA A 323 8.58 7.89 8.82
N ALA A 324 8.73 7.93 7.50
CA ALA A 324 9.93 7.46 6.79
C ALA A 324 11.18 8.29 7.13
N ASP A 325 11.02 9.60 7.34
CA ASP A 325 12.12 10.47 7.76
C ASP A 325 12.62 10.11 9.17
N GLU A 326 11.70 9.77 10.08
CA GLU A 326 11.99 9.22 11.42
C GLU A 326 12.50 7.77 11.41
N GLY A 327 12.50 7.12 10.24
CA GLY A 327 13.16 5.82 10.04
C GLY A 327 12.21 4.62 9.94
N ASP A 328 10.90 4.83 9.87
CA ASP A 328 9.93 3.74 9.73
C ASP A 328 10.04 3.05 8.35
N PRO A 329 10.41 1.76 8.28
CA PRO A 329 10.67 1.10 7.00
C PRO A 329 9.38 0.74 6.24
N ASP A 330 8.27 0.49 6.93
CA ASP A 330 6.97 0.24 6.31
C ASP A 330 6.43 1.50 5.62
N ALA A 331 6.56 2.66 6.25
CA ALA A 331 6.24 3.96 5.67
C ALA A 331 7.11 4.27 4.46
N MET A 332 8.41 3.96 4.48
CA MET A 332 9.27 4.10 3.30
C MET A 332 8.76 3.25 2.14
N VAL A 333 8.34 2.01 2.40
CA VAL A 333 7.78 1.11 1.38
C VAL A 333 6.45 1.64 0.84
N ASN A 334 5.53 2.04 1.70
CA ASN A 334 4.22 2.52 1.27
C ASN A 334 4.31 3.87 0.54
N LEU A 335 5.20 4.77 0.99
CA LEU A 335 5.50 6.00 0.26
C LEU A 335 6.06 5.70 -1.14
N GLY A 336 7.01 4.78 -1.25
CA GLY A 336 7.56 4.38 -2.54
C GLY A 336 6.50 3.80 -3.49
N LYS A 337 5.57 2.99 -2.98
CA LYS A 337 4.46 2.42 -3.77
C LYS A 337 3.53 3.52 -4.28
N LEU A 338 3.16 4.46 -3.41
CA LEU A 338 2.25 5.56 -3.74
C LEU A 338 2.88 6.47 -4.81
N ILE A 339 4.12 6.90 -4.61
CA ILE A 339 4.85 7.72 -5.59
C ILE A 339 5.01 6.98 -6.92
N GLY A 340 5.38 5.70 -6.90
CA GLY A 340 5.58 4.93 -8.13
C GLY A 340 4.28 4.64 -8.90
N ALA A 341 3.13 4.64 -8.22
CA ALA A 341 1.83 4.53 -8.87
C ALA A 341 1.41 5.85 -9.56
N ASP A 342 1.71 6.99 -8.93
CA ASP A 342 1.38 8.32 -9.48
C ASP A 342 2.38 8.77 -10.55
N ASP A 343 3.67 8.41 -10.41
CA ASP A 343 4.74 8.65 -11.38
C ASP A 343 5.64 7.41 -11.52
N PRO A 344 5.34 6.51 -12.50
CA PRO A 344 6.16 5.33 -12.79
C PRO A 344 7.59 5.64 -13.25
N THR A 345 7.87 6.88 -13.67
CA THR A 345 9.21 7.30 -14.13
C THR A 345 10.10 7.82 -12.99
N SER A 346 9.51 8.08 -11.82
CA SER A 346 10.24 8.59 -10.66
C SER A 346 11.31 7.61 -10.17
N ALA A 347 12.49 8.13 -9.89
CA ALA A 347 13.56 7.39 -9.22
C ALA A 347 13.45 7.43 -7.68
N GLU A 348 12.51 8.23 -7.13
CA GLU A 348 12.32 8.39 -5.68
C GLU A 348 11.89 7.10 -4.98
N PRO A 349 10.95 6.27 -5.52
CA PRO A 349 10.55 5.01 -4.89
C PRO A 349 11.73 4.09 -4.58
N GLU A 350 12.67 3.96 -5.53
CA GLU A 350 13.84 3.11 -5.35
C GLU A 350 14.76 3.60 -4.22
N GLN A 351 14.87 4.92 -4.03
CA GLN A 351 15.67 5.50 -2.94
C GLN A 351 15.07 5.13 -1.58
N TRP A 352 13.74 5.24 -1.45
CA TRP A 352 13.02 4.84 -0.25
C TRP A 352 13.15 3.33 0.01
N TYR A 353 12.93 2.49 -1.00
CA TYR A 353 13.11 1.05 -0.85
C TYR A 353 14.55 0.69 -0.46
N ARG A 354 15.58 1.36 -1.00
CA ARG A 354 16.98 1.13 -0.61
C ARG A 354 17.27 1.60 0.82
N ARG A 355 16.56 2.58 1.35
CA ARG A 355 16.66 2.99 2.77
C ARG A 355 16.02 1.94 3.66
N ALA A 356 14.82 1.47 3.35
CA ALA A 356 14.15 0.38 4.07
C ALA A 356 14.92 -0.94 4.00
N ALA A 357 15.46 -1.32 2.83
CA ALA A 357 16.26 -2.53 2.67
C ALA A 357 17.55 -2.53 3.53
N ARG A 358 18.08 -1.35 3.92
CA ARG A 358 19.23 -1.24 4.82
C ARG A 358 18.89 -1.61 6.26
N THR A 359 17.63 -1.55 6.67
CA THR A 359 17.17 -2.02 7.99
C THR A 359 16.89 -3.53 8.03
N GLY A 360 17.00 -4.21 6.88
CA GLY A 360 16.67 -5.64 6.73
C GLY A 360 15.24 -5.90 6.21
N HIS A 361 14.46 -4.85 5.91
CA HIS A 361 13.08 -5.02 5.43
C HIS A 361 13.03 -5.77 4.09
N THR A 362 12.42 -6.95 4.07
CA THR A 362 12.41 -7.85 2.91
C THR A 362 11.46 -7.41 1.81
N GLY A 363 10.27 -6.91 2.15
CA GLY A 363 9.33 -6.37 1.16
C GLY A 363 9.93 -5.20 0.34
N ALA A 364 10.76 -4.36 0.94
CA ALA A 364 11.52 -3.33 0.24
C ALA A 364 12.52 -3.94 -0.77
N MET A 365 13.23 -5.00 -0.39
CA MET A 365 14.14 -5.72 -1.29
C MET A 365 13.39 -6.35 -2.46
N VAL A 366 12.20 -6.94 -2.22
CA VAL A 366 11.33 -7.45 -3.28
C VAL A 366 10.91 -6.33 -4.22
N ASN A 367 10.46 -5.18 -3.69
CA ASN A 367 10.08 -4.04 -4.53
C ASN A 367 11.25 -3.52 -5.38
N ILE A 368 12.48 -3.46 -4.86
CA ILE A 368 13.66 -3.13 -5.67
C ILE A 368 13.85 -4.16 -6.78
N GLY A 369 13.74 -5.45 -6.45
CA GLY A 369 13.84 -6.53 -7.43
C GLY A 369 12.79 -6.38 -8.54
N THR A 370 11.55 -6.06 -8.19
CA THR A 370 10.46 -5.84 -9.15
C THR A 370 10.71 -4.60 -10.02
N THR A 371 11.21 -3.50 -9.44
CA THR A 371 11.60 -2.32 -10.21
C THR A 371 12.72 -2.64 -11.20
N MET A 372 13.72 -3.45 -10.81
CA MET A 372 14.80 -3.87 -11.70
C MET A 372 14.30 -4.80 -12.81
N ALA A 373 13.43 -5.74 -12.50
CA ALA A 373 12.82 -6.64 -13.48
C ALA A 373 12.01 -5.87 -14.53
N ARG A 374 11.23 -4.86 -14.13
CA ARG A 374 10.48 -3.98 -15.06
C ARG A 374 11.37 -3.14 -15.96
N ARG A 375 12.62 -2.89 -15.55
CA ARG A 375 13.65 -2.22 -16.35
C ARG A 375 14.50 -3.21 -17.17
N ASP A 376 13.98 -4.42 -17.37
CA ASP A 376 14.62 -5.50 -18.10
C ASP A 376 16.02 -5.85 -17.56
N ASN A 377 16.15 -5.84 -16.22
CA ASN A 377 17.39 -6.23 -15.54
C ASN A 377 17.14 -7.40 -14.57
N PRO A 378 16.86 -8.61 -15.10
CA PRO A 378 16.56 -9.79 -14.28
C PRO A 378 17.74 -10.23 -13.41
N ALA A 379 18.98 -9.98 -13.84
CA ALA A 379 20.17 -10.30 -13.06
C ALA A 379 20.27 -9.45 -11.78
N ALA A 380 20.02 -8.13 -11.87
CA ALA A 380 19.97 -7.27 -10.70
C ALA A 380 18.75 -7.59 -9.83
N ALA A 381 17.61 -7.93 -10.43
CA ALA A 381 16.42 -8.35 -9.70
C ALA A 381 16.68 -9.61 -8.86
N GLU A 382 17.32 -10.61 -9.44
CA GLU A 382 17.66 -11.87 -8.76
C GLU A 382 18.54 -11.64 -7.52
N VAL A 383 19.52 -10.73 -7.59
CA VAL A 383 20.38 -10.41 -6.44
C VAL A 383 19.55 -9.95 -5.24
N TRP A 384 18.55 -9.09 -5.48
CA TRP A 384 17.68 -8.58 -4.43
C TRP A 384 16.68 -9.63 -3.94
N TYR A 385 16.05 -10.37 -4.86
CA TYR A 385 15.14 -11.46 -4.47
C TYR A 385 15.87 -12.54 -3.66
N ARG A 386 17.08 -12.96 -4.05
CA ARG A 386 17.89 -13.91 -3.27
C ARG A 386 18.35 -13.36 -1.93
N ARG A 387 18.43 -12.04 -1.76
CA ARG A 387 18.73 -11.42 -0.46
C ARG A 387 17.50 -11.53 0.45
N ALA A 388 16.33 -11.10 -0.03
CA ALA A 388 15.07 -11.23 0.72
C ALA A 388 14.74 -12.69 1.06
N ALA A 389 14.93 -13.61 0.10
CA ALA A 389 14.68 -15.04 0.31
C ALA A 389 15.64 -15.69 1.32
N ARG A 390 16.83 -15.11 1.58
CA ARG A 390 17.73 -15.57 2.66
C ARG A 390 17.21 -15.19 4.04
N GLU A 391 16.47 -14.09 4.12
CA GLU A 391 15.79 -13.64 5.35
C GLU A 391 14.41 -14.32 5.54
N GLY A 392 14.03 -15.25 4.65
CA GLY A 392 12.80 -16.03 4.78
C GLY A 392 11.59 -15.49 4.02
N ASP A 393 11.77 -14.46 3.18
CA ASP A 393 10.67 -13.87 2.42
C ASP A 393 10.14 -14.81 1.33
N ALA A 394 8.87 -15.22 1.46
CA ALA A 394 8.25 -16.21 0.59
C ALA A 394 7.87 -15.66 -0.79
N ASP A 395 7.52 -14.37 -0.89
CA ASP A 395 7.29 -13.69 -2.17
C ASP A 395 8.60 -13.63 -2.97
N ALA A 396 9.72 -13.31 -2.31
CA ALA A 396 11.03 -13.32 -2.94
C ALA A 396 11.42 -14.70 -3.46
N MET A 397 11.12 -15.76 -2.71
CA MET A 397 11.37 -17.15 -3.14
C MET A 397 10.57 -17.49 -4.41
N LEU A 398 9.29 -17.09 -4.47
CA LEU A 398 8.46 -17.22 -5.68
C LEU A 398 9.10 -16.50 -6.87
N GLN A 399 9.51 -15.23 -6.69
CA GLN A 399 10.14 -14.45 -7.76
C GLN A 399 11.45 -15.07 -8.26
N VAL A 400 12.27 -15.64 -7.36
CA VAL A 400 13.45 -16.43 -7.80
C VAL A 400 13.02 -17.65 -8.60
N GLY A 401 11.98 -18.38 -8.16
CA GLY A 401 11.41 -19.51 -8.89
C GLY A 401 11.02 -19.16 -10.33
N PHE A 402 10.30 -18.06 -10.54
CA PHE A 402 9.94 -17.59 -11.88
C PHE A 402 11.15 -17.22 -12.73
N LEU A 403 12.16 -16.55 -12.17
CA LEU A 403 13.40 -16.24 -12.90
C LEU A 403 14.16 -17.51 -13.33
N MET A 404 14.18 -18.54 -12.48
CA MET A 404 14.80 -19.83 -12.81
C MET A 404 14.02 -20.53 -13.93
N GLN A 405 12.70 -20.58 -13.82
CA GLN A 405 11.84 -21.22 -14.81
C GLN A 405 11.94 -20.55 -16.19
N GLY A 406 11.98 -19.21 -16.22
CA GLY A 406 12.19 -18.45 -17.46
C GLY A 406 13.52 -18.76 -18.16
N ARG A 407 14.54 -19.18 -17.40
CA ARG A 407 15.84 -19.65 -17.92
C ARG A 407 15.88 -21.15 -18.22
N GLY A 408 14.79 -21.89 -17.95
CA GLY A 408 14.74 -23.35 -18.05
C GLY A 408 15.55 -24.07 -16.97
N GLU A 409 15.85 -23.40 -15.86
CA GLU A 409 16.53 -23.98 -14.70
C GLU A 409 15.53 -24.61 -13.71
N PRO A 410 15.96 -25.58 -12.88
CA PRO A 410 15.08 -26.18 -11.87
C PRO A 410 14.54 -25.14 -10.85
N ALA A 411 13.23 -24.87 -10.91
CA ALA A 411 12.54 -23.91 -10.04
C ALA A 411 11.76 -24.55 -8.88
N GLU A 412 11.49 -25.86 -8.93
CA GLU A 412 10.63 -26.58 -7.97
C GLU A 412 11.05 -26.35 -6.52
N SER A 413 12.35 -26.41 -6.22
CA SER A 413 12.85 -26.17 -4.85
C SER A 413 12.56 -24.75 -4.32
N TRP A 414 12.44 -23.76 -5.20
CA TRP A 414 12.07 -22.39 -4.82
C TRP A 414 10.57 -22.26 -4.59
N PHE A 415 9.75 -22.87 -5.45
CA PHE A 415 8.30 -22.89 -5.25
C PHE A 415 7.91 -23.67 -3.98
N GLN A 416 8.60 -24.78 -3.67
CA GLN A 416 8.44 -25.49 -2.41
C GLN A 416 8.72 -24.59 -1.20
N ARG A 417 9.84 -23.87 -1.20
CA ARG A 417 10.17 -22.96 -0.09
C ARG A 417 9.17 -21.81 0.03
N ALA A 418 8.71 -21.26 -1.09
CA ALA A 418 7.65 -20.25 -1.10
C ALA A 418 6.34 -20.80 -0.51
N ALA A 419 5.93 -22.01 -0.91
CA ALA A 419 4.74 -22.69 -0.39
C ALA A 419 4.87 -23.02 1.12
N ASP A 420 6.04 -23.46 1.57
CA ASP A 420 6.33 -23.71 2.99
C ASP A 420 6.23 -22.42 3.80
N GLY A 421 6.72 -21.31 3.23
CA GLY A 421 6.56 -19.95 3.77
C GLY A 421 5.14 -19.37 3.69
N GLY A 422 4.16 -20.12 3.18
CA GLY A 422 2.75 -19.71 3.14
C GLY A 422 2.35 -18.91 1.90
N ASN A 423 3.22 -18.81 0.88
CA ASN A 423 2.91 -18.07 -0.34
C ASN A 423 1.85 -18.81 -1.19
N ILE A 424 0.71 -18.16 -1.42
CA ILE A 424 -0.44 -18.72 -2.17
C ILE A 424 -0.04 -19.07 -3.60
N TRP A 425 0.69 -18.19 -4.28
CA TRP A 425 1.12 -18.42 -5.65
C TRP A 425 2.19 -19.51 -5.73
N GLY A 426 3.13 -19.55 -4.78
CA GLY A 426 4.11 -20.62 -4.66
C GLY A 426 3.46 -22.01 -4.51
N MET A 427 2.36 -22.10 -3.75
CA MET A 427 1.55 -23.33 -3.66
C MET A 427 0.89 -23.67 -5.01
N CYS A 428 0.32 -22.69 -5.71
CA CYS A 428 -0.31 -22.90 -7.02
C CYS A 428 0.70 -23.36 -8.08
N GLU A 429 1.87 -22.71 -8.17
CA GLU A 429 2.92 -23.04 -9.13
C GLU A 429 3.52 -24.43 -8.86
N LEU A 430 3.80 -24.75 -7.59
CA LEU A 430 4.25 -26.09 -7.23
C LEU A 430 3.17 -27.14 -7.52
N GLY A 431 1.90 -26.84 -7.23
CA GLY A 431 0.77 -27.70 -7.54
C GLY A 431 0.66 -27.97 -9.05
N ALA A 432 0.91 -26.97 -9.89
CA ALA A 432 0.89 -27.12 -11.34
C ALA A 432 2.02 -28.06 -11.82
N LEU A 433 3.25 -27.88 -11.32
CA LEU A 433 4.39 -28.76 -11.64
C LEU A 433 4.14 -30.23 -11.23
N LEU A 434 3.58 -30.44 -10.04
CA LEU A 434 3.25 -31.79 -9.56
C LEU A 434 2.14 -32.42 -10.38
N GLN A 435 1.14 -31.62 -10.79
CA GLN A 435 0.08 -32.09 -11.66
C GLN A 435 0.59 -32.50 -13.04
N GLU A 436 1.50 -31.73 -13.64
CA GLU A 436 2.14 -32.11 -14.92
C GLU A 436 2.92 -33.42 -14.83
N ARG A 437 3.50 -33.71 -13.65
CA ARG A 437 4.18 -34.98 -13.34
C ARG A 437 3.21 -36.13 -13.02
N GLY A 438 1.91 -35.85 -12.87
CA GLY A 438 0.89 -36.83 -12.51
C GLY A 438 0.77 -37.09 -11.01
N GLU A 439 1.38 -36.26 -10.15
CA GLU A 439 1.36 -36.38 -8.69
C GLU A 439 0.11 -35.70 -8.11
N ARG A 440 -1.05 -36.26 -8.48
CA ARG A 440 -2.40 -35.69 -8.23
C ARG A 440 -2.67 -35.36 -6.77
N ASP A 441 -2.40 -36.29 -5.85
CA ASP A 441 -2.75 -36.11 -4.43
C ASP A 441 -1.93 -35.00 -3.76
N GLU A 442 -0.70 -34.77 -4.22
CA GLU A 442 0.15 -33.69 -3.72
C GLU A 442 -0.26 -32.33 -4.27
N ALA A 443 -0.56 -32.27 -5.56
CA ALA A 443 -1.11 -31.07 -6.19
C ALA A 443 -2.43 -30.63 -5.52
N GLU A 444 -3.35 -31.57 -5.28
CA GLU A 444 -4.63 -31.28 -4.61
C GLU A 444 -4.44 -30.71 -3.19
N ARG A 445 -3.50 -31.26 -2.41
CA ARG A 445 -3.17 -30.76 -1.07
C ARG A 445 -2.70 -29.31 -1.12
N LEU A 446 -1.84 -28.97 -2.08
CA LEU A 446 -1.33 -27.60 -2.24
C LEU A 446 -2.43 -26.64 -2.68
N TYR A 447 -3.25 -27.00 -3.67
CA TYR A 447 -4.35 -26.15 -4.12
C TYR A 447 -5.40 -25.93 -3.01
N ARG A 448 -5.73 -26.96 -2.21
CA ARG A 448 -6.62 -26.78 -1.05
C ARG A 448 -6.04 -25.84 0.00
N ARG A 449 -4.76 -26.00 0.33
CA ARG A 449 -4.07 -25.11 1.28
C ARG A 449 -4.03 -23.66 0.76
N ALA A 450 -3.79 -23.45 -0.54
CA ALA A 450 -3.86 -22.13 -1.16
C ALA A 450 -5.28 -21.53 -1.07
N ALA A 451 -6.32 -22.35 -1.29
CA ALA A 451 -7.72 -21.97 -1.22
C ALA A 451 -8.22 -21.61 0.19
N GLU A 452 -7.56 -22.05 1.27
CA GLU A 452 -7.89 -21.66 2.66
C GLU A 452 -7.80 -20.13 2.88
N SER A 453 -6.98 -19.44 2.09
CA SER A 453 -6.88 -17.97 2.08
C SER A 453 -8.13 -17.26 1.56
N MET A 454 -9.05 -17.98 0.91
CA MET A 454 -10.20 -17.43 0.17
C MET A 454 -9.80 -16.44 -0.94
N HIS A 455 -8.54 -16.48 -1.42
CA HIS A 455 -8.09 -15.69 -2.54
C HIS A 455 -8.79 -16.15 -3.84
N PRO A 456 -9.37 -15.23 -4.64
CA PRO A 456 -10.21 -15.60 -5.81
C PRO A 456 -9.49 -16.54 -6.79
N THR A 457 -8.25 -16.23 -7.16
CA THR A 457 -7.48 -17.06 -8.10
C THR A 457 -7.03 -18.41 -7.52
N ALA A 458 -6.83 -18.49 -6.20
CA ALA A 458 -6.48 -19.77 -5.57
C ALA A 458 -7.69 -20.71 -5.57
N LEU A 459 -8.88 -20.17 -5.29
CA LEU A 459 -10.15 -20.87 -5.43
C LEU A 459 -10.39 -21.31 -6.88
N PHE A 460 -10.12 -20.42 -7.85
CA PHE A 460 -10.20 -20.74 -9.28
C PHE A 460 -9.24 -21.88 -9.67
N ASN A 461 -7.98 -21.84 -9.24
CA ASN A 461 -6.99 -22.87 -9.56
C ASN A 461 -7.38 -24.24 -9.00
N LEU A 462 -7.94 -24.30 -7.79
CA LEU A 462 -8.49 -25.53 -7.24
C LEU A 462 -9.73 -26.01 -8.02
N ALA A 463 -10.61 -25.09 -8.43
CA ALA A 463 -11.76 -25.43 -9.26
C ALA A 463 -11.32 -25.99 -10.63
N ALA A 464 -10.36 -25.35 -11.29
CA ALA A 464 -9.78 -25.78 -12.56
C ALA A 464 -8.99 -27.10 -12.42
N PHE A 465 -8.46 -27.41 -11.24
CA PHE A 465 -7.88 -28.71 -10.93
C PHE A 465 -8.93 -29.82 -10.99
N TYR A 466 -10.10 -29.64 -10.36
CA TYR A 466 -11.20 -30.60 -10.41
C TYR A 466 -11.85 -30.69 -11.80
N ASP A 467 -12.02 -29.55 -12.48
CA ASP A 467 -12.63 -29.48 -13.81
C ASP A 467 -11.83 -30.30 -14.85
N ARG A 468 -10.50 -30.20 -14.83
CA ARG A 468 -9.61 -31.00 -15.71
C ARG A 468 -9.69 -32.51 -15.47
N GLN A 469 -10.27 -32.92 -14.36
CA GLN A 469 -10.45 -34.32 -13.97
C GLN A 469 -11.89 -34.80 -14.18
N ASP A 470 -12.74 -33.96 -14.77
CA ASP A 470 -14.18 -34.18 -14.96
C ASP A 470 -14.94 -34.37 -13.63
N GLU A 471 -14.40 -33.84 -12.53
CA GLU A 471 -15.01 -33.84 -11.20
C GLU A 471 -15.91 -32.61 -11.04
N ARG A 472 -16.92 -32.54 -11.93
CA ARG A 472 -17.79 -31.37 -12.12
C ARG A 472 -18.45 -30.83 -10.83
N PRO A 473 -19.00 -31.64 -9.91
CA PRO A 473 -19.65 -31.11 -8.70
C PRO A 473 -18.70 -30.35 -7.79
N ASP A 474 -17.47 -30.86 -7.62
CA ASP A 474 -16.44 -30.19 -6.83
C ASP A 474 -15.95 -28.94 -7.55
N ALA A 475 -15.69 -29.02 -8.85
CA ALA A 475 -15.31 -27.86 -9.67
C ALA A 475 -16.33 -26.72 -9.57
N GLU A 476 -17.63 -27.01 -9.73
CA GLU A 476 -18.70 -26.00 -9.66
C GLU A 476 -18.77 -25.34 -8.28
N GLN A 477 -18.65 -26.12 -7.20
CA GLN A 477 -18.63 -25.57 -5.84
C GLN A 477 -17.46 -24.60 -5.62
N TRP A 478 -16.28 -24.92 -6.14
CA TRP A 478 -15.10 -24.06 -5.99
C TRP A 478 -15.14 -22.85 -6.92
N PHE A 479 -15.62 -22.98 -8.17
CA PHE A 479 -15.87 -21.84 -9.05
C PHE A 479 -16.90 -20.89 -8.44
N GLN A 480 -17.96 -21.41 -7.81
CA GLN A 480 -18.94 -20.59 -7.10
C GLN A 480 -18.28 -19.72 -6.02
N LYS A 481 -17.43 -20.33 -5.18
CA LYS A 481 -16.68 -19.59 -4.14
C LYS A 481 -15.74 -18.54 -4.74
N ALA A 482 -15.06 -18.86 -5.85
CA ALA A 482 -14.17 -17.92 -6.53
C ALA A 482 -14.95 -16.72 -7.11
N ALA A 483 -16.08 -16.99 -7.77
CA ALA A 483 -16.96 -15.97 -8.34
C ALA A 483 -17.57 -15.06 -7.27
N GLU A 484 -17.97 -15.60 -6.12
CA GLU A 484 -18.45 -14.82 -4.96
C GLU A 484 -17.37 -13.89 -4.39
N ARG A 485 -16.09 -14.18 -4.65
CA ARG A 485 -14.94 -13.35 -4.29
C ARG A 485 -14.48 -12.44 -5.43
N GLY A 486 -15.21 -12.41 -6.54
CA GLY A 486 -14.97 -11.50 -7.66
C GLY A 486 -14.09 -12.07 -8.78
N ASP A 487 -13.77 -13.37 -8.76
CA ASP A 487 -13.03 -14.00 -9.87
C ASP A 487 -13.90 -14.04 -11.13
N THR A 488 -13.50 -13.31 -12.17
CA THR A 488 -14.34 -13.12 -13.36
C THR A 488 -14.25 -14.30 -14.33
N ASP A 489 -13.15 -15.06 -14.32
CA ASP A 489 -13.01 -16.29 -15.09
C ASP A 489 -13.88 -17.41 -14.51
N ALA A 490 -13.98 -17.50 -13.19
CA ALA A 490 -14.92 -18.39 -12.50
C ALA A 490 -16.38 -18.07 -12.87
N MET A 491 -16.75 -16.78 -12.95
CA MET A 491 -18.07 -16.37 -13.41
C MET A 491 -18.35 -16.87 -14.84
N ASN A 492 -17.39 -16.75 -15.76
CA ASN A 492 -17.55 -17.29 -17.11
C ASN A 492 -17.72 -18.82 -17.09
N ARG A 493 -16.90 -19.55 -16.32
CA ARG A 493 -16.97 -21.02 -16.20
C ARG A 493 -18.30 -21.52 -15.62
N LEU A 494 -18.84 -20.85 -14.60
CA LEU A 494 -20.18 -21.15 -14.08
C LEU A 494 -21.27 -20.89 -15.11
N GLY A 495 -21.11 -19.84 -15.91
CA GLY A 495 -21.99 -19.57 -17.05
C GLY A 495 -21.99 -20.74 -18.04
N ASP A 496 -20.81 -21.28 -18.38
CA ASP A 496 -20.67 -22.44 -19.25
C ASP A 496 -21.33 -23.69 -18.65
N PHE A 497 -21.10 -24.01 -17.37
CA PHE A 497 -21.77 -25.13 -16.70
C PHE A 497 -23.30 -25.00 -16.72
N CYS A 498 -23.82 -23.81 -16.42
CA CYS A 498 -25.27 -23.56 -16.47
C CYS A 498 -25.81 -23.74 -17.90
N ARG A 499 -25.08 -23.26 -18.91
CA ARG A 499 -25.49 -23.36 -20.32
C ARG A 499 -25.51 -24.81 -20.80
N GLU A 500 -24.50 -25.61 -20.43
CA GLU A 500 -24.46 -27.06 -20.73
C GLU A 500 -25.63 -27.82 -20.12
N ARG A 501 -26.09 -27.42 -18.93
CA ARG A 501 -27.32 -27.97 -18.30
C ARG A 501 -28.62 -27.47 -18.95
N GLY A 502 -28.56 -26.50 -19.86
CA GLY A 502 -29.72 -25.83 -20.45
C GLY A 502 -30.34 -24.74 -19.57
N GLU A 503 -29.69 -24.34 -18.48
CA GLU A 503 -30.13 -23.29 -17.55
C GLU A 503 -29.80 -21.89 -18.07
N THR A 504 -30.30 -21.57 -19.26
CA THR A 504 -29.93 -20.36 -20.02
C THR A 504 -30.11 -19.05 -19.25
N LYS A 505 -31.09 -18.95 -18.33
CA LYS A 505 -31.27 -17.75 -17.49
C LYS A 505 -30.18 -17.59 -16.42
N THR A 506 -29.73 -18.69 -15.84
CA THR A 506 -28.66 -18.68 -14.84
C THR A 506 -27.31 -18.43 -15.52
N ALA A 507 -27.09 -19.07 -16.68
CA ALA A 507 -25.92 -18.81 -17.52
C ALA A 507 -25.79 -17.32 -17.89
N GLU A 508 -26.88 -16.72 -18.36
CA GLU A 508 -26.92 -15.28 -18.70
C GLU A 508 -26.54 -14.38 -17.51
N ARG A 509 -26.98 -14.72 -16.29
CA ARG A 509 -26.63 -13.95 -15.09
C ARG A 509 -25.14 -14.00 -14.81
N TRP A 510 -24.55 -15.19 -14.88
CA TRP A 510 -23.12 -15.37 -14.66
C TRP A 510 -22.27 -14.68 -15.71
N TYR A 511 -22.59 -14.87 -17.00
CA TYR A 511 -21.88 -14.17 -18.08
C TYR A 511 -22.02 -12.65 -17.97
N ARG A 512 -23.22 -12.14 -17.61
CA ARG A 512 -23.41 -10.69 -17.40
C ARG A 512 -22.58 -10.16 -16.24
N HIS A 513 -22.51 -10.87 -15.11
CA HIS A 513 -21.65 -10.46 -14.00
C HIS A 513 -20.18 -10.39 -14.39
N GLY A 514 -19.66 -11.41 -15.09
CA GLY A 514 -18.29 -11.39 -15.60
C GLY A 514 -18.04 -10.28 -16.62
N ALA A 515 -18.99 -10.06 -17.53
CA ALA A 515 -18.91 -9.03 -18.56
C ALA A 515 -18.95 -7.61 -17.96
N ASP A 516 -19.81 -7.35 -16.97
CA ASP A 516 -19.88 -6.06 -16.28
C ASP A 516 -18.61 -5.80 -15.44
N ALA A 517 -17.93 -6.87 -14.98
CA ALA A 517 -16.63 -6.81 -14.33
C ALA A 517 -15.44 -6.73 -15.31
N GLY A 518 -15.69 -6.64 -16.62
CA GLY A 518 -14.67 -6.42 -17.65
C GLY A 518 -14.07 -7.69 -18.28
N ASN A 519 -14.60 -8.88 -17.99
CA ASN A 519 -14.06 -10.12 -18.56
C ASN A 519 -14.47 -10.28 -20.04
N ALA A 520 -13.48 -10.26 -20.93
CA ALA A 520 -13.68 -10.33 -22.37
C ALA A 520 -14.33 -11.65 -22.82
N THR A 521 -13.92 -12.78 -22.26
CA THR A 521 -14.49 -14.10 -22.57
C THR A 521 -15.95 -14.20 -22.13
N ALA A 522 -16.31 -13.64 -20.97
CA ALA A 522 -17.69 -13.57 -20.49
C ALA A 522 -18.57 -12.71 -21.41
N MET A 523 -18.05 -11.58 -21.92
CA MET A 523 -18.73 -10.77 -22.93
C MET A 523 -18.98 -11.59 -24.20
N GLY A 524 -17.98 -12.33 -24.69
CA GLY A 524 -18.11 -13.18 -25.88
C GLY A 524 -19.13 -14.31 -25.70
N SER A 525 -19.10 -14.98 -24.53
CA SER A 525 -20.06 -16.01 -24.14
C SER A 525 -21.49 -15.47 -24.02
N LEU A 526 -21.66 -14.25 -23.50
CA LEU A 526 -22.97 -13.58 -23.43
C LEU A 526 -23.48 -13.25 -24.84
N GLY A 527 -22.61 -12.78 -25.73
CA GLY A 527 -22.94 -12.55 -27.13
C GLY A 527 -23.48 -13.81 -27.81
N ARG A 528 -22.77 -14.94 -27.63
CA ARG A 528 -23.20 -16.25 -28.14
C ARG A 528 -24.56 -16.68 -27.59
N LEU A 529 -24.78 -16.54 -26.29
CA LEU A 529 -26.07 -16.90 -25.67
C LEU A 529 -27.23 -16.02 -26.18
N ARG A 530 -26.98 -14.74 -26.47
CA ARG A 530 -27.98 -13.84 -27.07
C ARG A 530 -28.35 -14.25 -28.49
N TRP A 531 -27.36 -14.64 -29.28
CA TRP A 531 -27.57 -15.15 -30.63
C TRP A 531 -28.38 -16.45 -30.65
N GLU A 532 -28.05 -17.42 -29.78
CA GLU A 532 -28.82 -18.66 -29.63
C GLU A 532 -30.31 -18.41 -29.30
N ARG A 533 -30.62 -17.26 -28.70
CA ARG A 533 -31.99 -16.82 -28.38
C ARG A 533 -32.66 -15.98 -29.46
N GLY A 534 -31.96 -15.70 -30.56
CA GLY A 534 -32.45 -14.87 -31.67
C GLY A 534 -32.33 -13.36 -31.44
N ASP A 535 -31.61 -12.92 -30.40
CA ASP A 535 -31.32 -11.50 -30.17
C ASP A 535 -30.01 -11.10 -30.84
N GLU A 536 -30.05 -11.05 -32.18
CA GLU A 536 -28.88 -10.78 -33.01
C GLU A 536 -28.26 -9.40 -32.74
N ALA A 537 -29.08 -8.40 -32.40
CA ALA A 537 -28.63 -7.05 -32.13
C ALA A 537 -27.85 -6.97 -30.82
N GLU A 538 -28.31 -7.63 -29.76
CA GLU A 538 -27.58 -7.68 -28.49
C GLU A 538 -26.34 -8.56 -28.59
N ALA A 539 -26.41 -9.67 -29.34
CA ALA A 539 -25.28 -10.56 -29.57
C ALA A 539 -24.07 -9.82 -30.19
N LYS A 540 -24.32 -9.07 -31.27
CA LYS A 540 -23.29 -8.26 -31.94
C LYS A 540 -22.67 -7.21 -31.04
N ARG A 541 -23.47 -6.52 -30.22
CA ARG A 541 -22.97 -5.53 -29.25
C ARG A 541 -22.01 -6.16 -28.24
N TRP A 542 -22.36 -7.34 -27.72
CA TRP A 542 -21.51 -8.02 -26.75
C TRP A 542 -20.22 -8.55 -27.36
N TRP A 543 -20.25 -9.11 -28.57
CA TRP A 543 -19.02 -9.52 -29.27
C TRP A 543 -18.12 -8.34 -29.63
N LEU A 544 -18.68 -7.20 -30.05
CA LEU A 544 -17.89 -5.98 -30.26
C LEU A 544 -17.16 -5.55 -28.99
N ARG A 545 -17.87 -5.50 -27.86
CA ARG A 545 -17.26 -5.19 -26.55
C ARG A 545 -16.22 -6.23 -26.13
N ALA A 546 -16.47 -7.52 -26.41
CA ALA A 546 -15.51 -8.59 -26.13
C ALA A 546 -14.21 -8.39 -26.91
N ILE A 547 -14.31 -8.05 -28.21
CA ILE A 547 -13.16 -7.77 -29.08
C ILE A 547 -12.38 -6.56 -28.57
N GLU A 548 -13.05 -5.46 -28.21
CA GLU A 548 -12.42 -4.29 -27.60
C GLU A 548 -11.73 -4.62 -26.27
N ALA A 549 -12.31 -5.53 -25.49
CA ALA A 549 -11.74 -6.03 -24.24
C ALA A 549 -10.65 -7.10 -24.43
N GLY A 550 -10.33 -7.49 -25.68
CA GLY A 550 -9.23 -8.41 -26.00
C GLY A 550 -9.62 -9.88 -26.18
N ASP A 551 -10.88 -10.21 -26.47
CA ASP A 551 -11.30 -11.55 -26.88
C ASP A 551 -11.33 -11.69 -28.42
N PRO A 552 -10.27 -12.23 -29.05
CA PRO A 552 -10.23 -12.40 -30.49
C PRO A 552 -11.18 -13.49 -30.99
N ALA A 553 -11.60 -14.44 -30.15
CA ALA A 553 -12.52 -15.50 -30.55
C ALA A 553 -13.90 -14.94 -30.91
N SER A 554 -14.27 -13.80 -30.34
CA SER A 554 -15.51 -13.08 -30.67
C SER A 554 -15.55 -12.56 -32.11
N MET A 555 -14.41 -12.40 -32.79
CA MET A 555 -14.37 -12.08 -34.21
C MET A 555 -14.96 -13.20 -35.07
N TYR A 556 -14.76 -14.46 -34.69
CA TYR A 556 -15.31 -15.61 -35.42
C TYR A 556 -16.84 -15.60 -35.41
N TYR A 557 -17.45 -15.35 -34.25
CA TYR A 557 -18.91 -15.31 -34.14
C TYR A 557 -19.53 -14.11 -34.86
N LEU A 558 -18.79 -12.99 -34.93
CA LEU A 558 -19.22 -11.83 -35.71
C LEU A 558 -19.13 -12.10 -37.21
N ASP A 559 -18.06 -12.76 -37.66
CA ASP A 559 -17.83 -13.15 -39.06
C ASP A 559 -18.88 -14.16 -39.55
N GLU A 560 -19.26 -15.14 -38.71
CA GLU A 560 -20.32 -16.11 -38.99
C GLU A 560 -21.71 -15.44 -39.18
N LEU A 561 -21.92 -14.25 -38.61
CA LEU A 561 -23.16 -13.46 -38.72
C LEU A 561 -23.18 -12.41 -39.82
N THR A 562 -22.02 -12.03 -40.34
CA THR A 562 -21.91 -11.35 -41.63
C THR A 562 -21.82 -12.44 -42.68
N PRO A 563 -22.94 -12.90 -43.28
CA PRO A 563 -22.82 -13.94 -44.29
C PRO A 563 -21.84 -13.44 -45.35
N TYR A 564 -20.97 -14.32 -45.84
CA TYR A 564 -20.07 -14.12 -47.00
C TYR A 564 -20.80 -13.61 -48.28
N THR A 565 -22.11 -13.38 -48.20
CA THR A 565 -23.00 -12.85 -49.22
C THR A 565 -23.65 -11.51 -48.84
N MET A 566 -23.38 -10.94 -47.67
CA MET A 566 -23.81 -9.58 -47.35
C MET A 566 -22.91 -8.63 -48.12
N ASP A 567 -23.46 -8.04 -49.18
CA ASP A 567 -22.84 -6.92 -49.89
C ASP A 567 -22.40 -5.84 -48.88
N ASP A 568 -21.18 -5.34 -49.04
CA ASP A 568 -20.54 -4.26 -48.28
C ASP A 568 -21.50 -3.08 -47.99
N GLU A 569 -22.47 -2.83 -48.87
CA GLU A 569 -23.49 -1.79 -48.67
C GLU A 569 -24.51 -2.10 -47.59
N ALA A 570 -24.91 -3.37 -47.47
CA ALA A 570 -25.77 -3.81 -46.38
C ALA A 570 -25.01 -3.72 -45.05
N ALA A 571 -23.75 -4.18 -45.02
CA ALA A 571 -22.88 -4.04 -43.86
C ALA A 571 -22.76 -2.56 -43.42
N ALA A 572 -22.49 -1.65 -44.36
CA ALA A 572 -22.38 -0.22 -44.09
C ALA A 572 -23.70 0.39 -43.57
N ARG A 573 -24.86 0.00 -44.13
CA ARG A 573 -26.16 0.45 -43.62
C ARG A 573 -26.42 0.02 -42.18
N TRP A 574 -25.96 -1.16 -41.80
CA TRP A 574 -26.15 -1.72 -40.46
C TRP A 574 -25.27 -1.07 -39.40
N TYR A 575 -23.99 -0.82 -39.68
CA TYR A 575 -23.07 -0.25 -38.70
C TYR A 575 -23.23 1.27 -38.51
N ARG A 576 -23.84 1.95 -39.49
CA ARG A 576 -23.99 3.41 -39.50
C ARG A 576 -24.66 4.00 -38.25
N PRO A 577 -25.80 3.51 -37.75
CA PRO A 577 -26.42 4.06 -36.54
C PRO A 577 -25.52 3.94 -35.29
N GLY A 578 -24.78 2.83 -35.15
CA GLY A 578 -23.85 2.62 -34.02
C GLY A 578 -22.62 3.52 -34.12
N ALA A 579 -22.07 3.65 -35.32
CA ALA A 579 -20.96 4.56 -35.61
C ALA A 579 -21.35 6.03 -35.37
N GLU A 580 -22.55 6.44 -35.77
CA GLU A 580 -23.09 7.77 -35.52
C GLU A 580 -23.34 8.05 -34.03
N ALA A 581 -23.70 7.00 -33.28
CA ALA A 581 -23.90 7.06 -31.82
C ALA A 581 -22.60 7.13 -31.01
N GLY A 582 -21.42 7.02 -31.63
CA GLY A 582 -20.15 7.15 -30.93
C GLY A 582 -19.48 5.83 -30.55
N GLU A 583 -20.00 4.68 -30.97
CA GLU A 583 -19.46 3.38 -30.56
C GLU A 583 -18.22 3.00 -31.40
N PRO A 584 -17.03 2.81 -30.78
CA PRO A 584 -15.78 2.70 -31.54
C PRO A 584 -15.71 1.47 -32.46
N GLY A 585 -16.14 0.29 -32.00
CA GLY A 585 -16.22 -0.93 -32.82
C GLY A 585 -17.09 -0.79 -34.07
N ALA A 586 -18.26 -0.17 -33.96
CA ALA A 586 -19.19 0.08 -35.06
C ALA A 586 -18.62 1.08 -36.06
N MET A 587 -17.90 2.11 -35.59
CA MET A 587 -17.16 3.01 -36.48
C MET A 587 -16.06 2.26 -37.26
N HIS A 588 -15.30 1.38 -36.58
CA HIS A 588 -14.28 0.57 -37.24
C HIS A 588 -14.89 -0.33 -38.32
N LEU A 589 -15.94 -1.08 -38.00
CA LEU A 589 -16.59 -2.00 -38.93
C LEU A 589 -17.31 -1.28 -40.08
N LEU A 590 -17.88 -0.10 -39.83
CA LEU A 590 -18.38 0.75 -40.90
C LEU A 590 -17.25 1.14 -41.84
N GLY A 591 -16.11 1.57 -41.30
CA GLY A 591 -14.90 1.83 -42.10
C GLY A 591 -14.46 0.61 -42.90
N TRP A 592 -14.46 -0.57 -42.27
CA TRP A 592 -14.09 -1.83 -42.91
C TRP A 592 -15.00 -2.20 -44.08
N SER A 593 -16.31 -2.04 -43.91
CA SER A 593 -17.30 -2.28 -44.97
C SER A 593 -17.20 -1.28 -46.12
N LEU A 594 -16.79 -0.05 -45.86
CA LEU A 594 -16.67 0.99 -46.87
C LEU A 594 -15.33 0.97 -47.60
N ARG A 595 -14.34 0.18 -47.16
CA ARG A 595 -12.93 0.31 -47.62
C ARG A 595 -12.74 0.21 -49.14
N GLU A 596 -13.50 -0.65 -49.80
CA GLU A 596 -13.39 -0.87 -51.25
C GLU A 596 -14.28 0.13 -52.04
N LYS A 597 -15.45 0.49 -51.49
CA LYS A 597 -16.46 1.33 -52.19
C LYS A 597 -16.24 2.82 -51.99
N ASP A 598 -15.96 3.26 -50.76
CA ASP A 598 -15.67 4.64 -50.39
C ASP A 598 -14.51 4.68 -49.37
N PRO A 599 -13.26 4.55 -49.84
CA PRO A 599 -12.08 4.58 -48.96
C PRO A 599 -11.91 5.90 -48.22
N ALA A 600 -12.46 7.01 -48.73
CA ALA A 600 -12.38 8.31 -48.08
C ALA A 600 -13.36 8.39 -46.89
N GLU A 601 -14.56 7.85 -47.03
CA GLU A 601 -15.48 7.70 -45.90
C GLU A 601 -14.96 6.68 -44.89
N ALA A 602 -14.40 5.56 -45.36
CA ALA A 602 -13.81 4.55 -44.50
C ALA A 602 -12.73 5.13 -43.57
N GLU A 603 -11.82 5.92 -44.13
CA GLU A 603 -10.77 6.59 -43.37
C GLU A 603 -11.32 7.56 -42.31
N ARG A 604 -12.38 8.32 -42.62
CA ARG A 604 -13.01 9.21 -41.63
C ARG A 604 -13.54 8.44 -40.43
N TRP A 605 -14.16 7.28 -40.69
CA TRP A 605 -14.66 6.42 -39.62
C TRP A 605 -13.55 5.73 -38.84
N TYR A 606 -12.50 5.26 -39.52
CA TYR A 606 -11.31 4.74 -38.84
C TYR A 606 -10.66 5.80 -37.94
N ARG A 607 -10.50 7.03 -38.42
CA ARG A 607 -9.94 8.14 -37.62
C ARG A 607 -10.79 8.42 -36.38
N ARG A 608 -12.10 8.56 -36.55
CA ARG A 608 -13.01 8.85 -35.43
C ARG A 608 -13.04 7.70 -34.41
N SER A 609 -12.98 6.45 -34.87
CA SER A 609 -12.88 5.26 -34.02
C SER A 609 -11.55 5.18 -33.28
N ALA A 610 -10.44 5.49 -33.96
CA ALA A 610 -9.10 5.54 -33.38
C ALA A 610 -8.99 6.63 -32.31
N GLU A 611 -9.52 7.83 -32.58
CA GLU A 611 -9.61 8.93 -31.61
C GLU A 611 -10.48 8.57 -30.39
N ALA A 612 -11.45 7.66 -30.55
CA ALA A 612 -12.26 7.12 -29.47
C ALA A 612 -11.60 5.93 -28.73
N GLY A 613 -10.36 5.58 -29.08
CA GLY A 613 -9.56 4.56 -28.39
C GLY A 613 -9.58 3.16 -29.01
N SER A 614 -10.23 2.95 -30.16
CA SER A 614 -10.22 1.63 -30.82
C SER A 614 -8.87 1.30 -31.43
N THR A 615 -8.19 0.31 -30.87
CA THR A 615 -6.88 -0.17 -31.37
C THR A 615 -6.98 -0.85 -32.74
N PHE A 616 -8.12 -1.48 -33.04
CA PHE A 616 -8.42 -2.04 -34.36
C PHE A 616 -8.51 -0.95 -35.43
N ALA A 617 -9.16 0.18 -35.11
CA ALA A 617 -9.24 1.30 -36.03
C ALA A 617 -7.91 2.03 -36.22
N MET A 618 -7.12 2.16 -35.15
CA MET A 618 -5.74 2.67 -35.26
C MET A 618 -4.92 1.80 -36.21
N GLN A 619 -5.01 0.47 -36.11
CA GLN A 619 -4.37 -0.47 -37.05
C GLN A 619 -4.86 -0.27 -38.49
N SER A 620 -6.16 -0.23 -38.71
CA SER A 620 -6.73 -0.04 -40.06
C SER A 620 -6.34 1.31 -40.66
N LEU A 621 -6.33 2.38 -39.86
CA LEU A 621 -5.90 3.71 -40.27
C LEU A 621 -4.40 3.74 -40.61
N ALA A 622 -3.58 3.07 -39.81
CA ALA A 622 -2.15 2.92 -40.06
C ALA A 622 -1.88 2.21 -41.39
N ILE A 623 -2.65 1.16 -41.71
CA ILE A 623 -2.57 0.46 -43.00
C ILE A 623 -2.97 1.38 -44.16
N VAL A 624 -4.02 2.20 -44.01
CA VAL A 624 -4.43 3.18 -45.02
C VAL A 624 -3.31 4.20 -45.28
N HIS A 625 -2.66 4.72 -44.24
CA HIS A 625 -1.53 5.63 -44.39
C HIS A 625 -0.30 4.93 -44.99
N LYS A 626 -0.02 3.67 -44.61
CA LYS A 626 1.08 2.88 -45.17
C LYS A 626 0.90 2.68 -46.67
N THR A 627 -0.30 2.32 -47.12
CA THR A 627 -0.59 2.10 -48.56
C THR A 627 -0.49 3.38 -49.39
N ARG A 628 -0.75 4.55 -48.80
CA ARG A 628 -0.55 5.86 -49.43
C ARG A 628 0.91 6.34 -49.44
N GLY A 629 1.79 5.69 -48.67
CA GLY A 629 3.19 6.10 -48.51
C GLY A 629 3.42 7.12 -47.39
N ASP A 630 2.41 7.40 -46.56
CA ASP A 630 2.49 8.29 -45.40
C ASP A 630 3.16 7.56 -44.22
N ARG A 631 4.46 7.23 -44.37
CA ARG A 631 5.20 6.37 -43.44
C ARG A 631 5.18 6.88 -41.99
N ALA A 632 5.24 8.20 -41.78
CA ALA A 632 5.23 8.82 -40.45
C ALA A 632 3.89 8.62 -39.73
N GLU A 633 2.78 8.84 -40.45
CA GLU A 633 1.42 8.71 -39.91
C GLU A 633 1.09 7.23 -39.64
N ALA A 634 1.49 6.34 -40.56
CA ALA A 634 1.37 4.90 -40.35
C ALA A 634 2.14 4.44 -39.09
N ARG A 635 3.40 4.89 -38.93
CA ARG A 635 4.21 4.59 -37.75
C ARG A 635 3.56 5.12 -36.48
N HIS A 636 3.05 6.36 -36.49
CA HIS A 636 2.35 6.94 -35.35
C HIS A 636 1.19 6.05 -34.89
N TRP A 637 0.27 5.72 -35.79
CA TRP A 637 -0.92 4.93 -35.43
C TRP A 637 -0.60 3.47 -35.05
N PHE A 638 0.39 2.84 -35.70
CA PHE A 638 0.87 1.52 -35.26
C PHE A 638 1.46 1.57 -33.85
N HIS A 639 2.28 2.58 -33.52
CA HIS A 639 2.83 2.72 -32.17
C HIS A 639 1.73 2.99 -31.14
N THR A 640 0.81 3.91 -31.41
CA THR A 640 -0.29 4.22 -30.48
C THR A 640 -1.12 2.97 -30.18
N ALA A 641 -1.45 2.17 -31.20
CA ALA A 641 -2.17 0.90 -31.01
C ALA A 641 -1.34 -0.16 -30.25
N ALA A 642 -0.04 -0.23 -30.52
CA ALA A 642 0.88 -1.16 -29.86
C ALA A 642 1.08 -0.81 -28.38
N GLU A 643 1.20 0.48 -28.04
CA GLU A 643 1.26 0.98 -26.67
C GLU A 643 -0.03 0.74 -25.89
N ALA A 644 -1.17 0.79 -26.59
CA ALA A 644 -2.47 0.41 -26.05
C ALA A 644 -2.69 -1.12 -25.93
N GLY A 645 -1.68 -1.94 -26.23
CA GLY A 645 -1.71 -3.39 -26.00
C GLY A 645 -2.13 -4.25 -27.19
N TYR A 646 -2.35 -3.68 -28.38
CA TYR A 646 -2.84 -4.45 -29.52
C TYR A 646 -1.73 -5.24 -30.23
N HIS A 647 -1.78 -6.56 -30.11
CA HIS A 647 -0.72 -7.48 -30.53
C HIS A 647 -0.40 -7.41 -32.04
N ASN A 648 -1.39 -7.19 -32.92
CA ASN A 648 -1.15 -7.02 -34.37
C ASN A 648 -0.45 -5.70 -34.72
N ALA A 649 -0.69 -4.64 -33.94
CA ALA A 649 0.03 -3.39 -34.08
C ALA A 649 1.48 -3.52 -33.61
N MET A 650 1.71 -4.19 -32.47
CA MET A 650 3.06 -4.53 -32.02
C MET A 650 3.85 -5.27 -33.11
N PHE A 651 3.25 -6.27 -33.75
CA PHE A 651 3.85 -6.97 -34.89
C PHE A 651 4.19 -6.03 -36.06
N SER A 652 3.26 -5.11 -36.37
CA SER A 652 3.43 -4.15 -37.46
C SER A 652 4.53 -3.14 -37.16
N VAL A 653 4.67 -2.69 -35.90
CA VAL A 653 5.81 -1.88 -35.45
C VAL A 653 7.12 -2.65 -35.60
N GLY A 654 7.16 -3.92 -35.19
CA GLY A 654 8.33 -4.78 -35.35
C GLY A 654 8.78 -4.89 -36.82
N LEU A 655 7.83 -5.00 -37.76
CA LEU A 655 8.13 -4.97 -39.20
C LEU A 655 8.72 -3.63 -39.66
N PHE A 656 8.19 -2.50 -39.18
CA PHE A 656 8.72 -1.17 -39.51
C PHE A 656 10.15 -0.99 -38.99
N ASP A 657 10.40 -1.35 -37.73
CA ASP A 657 11.72 -1.25 -37.13
C ASP A 657 12.73 -2.17 -37.84
N GLN A 658 12.29 -3.37 -38.25
CA GLN A 658 13.12 -4.27 -39.03
C GLN A 658 13.45 -3.71 -40.43
N GLU A 659 12.48 -3.10 -41.12
CA GLU A 659 12.70 -2.40 -42.39
C GLU A 659 13.67 -1.21 -42.22
N ASP A 660 13.57 -0.49 -41.10
CA ASP A 660 14.44 0.64 -40.74
C ASP A 660 15.86 0.18 -40.29
N GLY A 661 16.05 -1.13 -40.10
CA GLY A 661 17.31 -1.74 -39.66
C GLY A 661 17.52 -1.75 -38.14
N ASP A 662 16.54 -1.29 -37.36
CA ASP A 662 16.54 -1.38 -35.91
C ASP A 662 16.07 -2.77 -35.45
N LEU A 663 17.00 -3.74 -35.58
CA LEU A 663 16.72 -5.12 -35.21
C LEU A 663 16.50 -5.31 -33.70
N ALA A 664 16.98 -4.40 -32.86
CA ALA A 664 16.79 -4.47 -31.41
C ALA A 664 15.37 -4.09 -31.03
N SER A 665 14.86 -2.96 -31.57
CA SER A 665 13.46 -2.57 -31.39
C SER A 665 12.51 -3.58 -32.05
N ALA A 666 12.85 -4.09 -33.23
CA ALA A 666 12.05 -5.13 -33.89
C ALA A 666 11.89 -6.39 -33.04
N ARG A 667 12.99 -6.88 -32.42
CA ARG A 667 12.96 -8.03 -31.51
C ARG A 667 12.02 -7.77 -30.33
N LEU A 668 12.16 -6.63 -29.66
CA LEU A 668 11.33 -6.24 -28.53
C LEU A 668 9.84 -6.23 -28.89
N TRP A 669 9.48 -5.62 -30.01
CA TRP A 669 8.08 -5.53 -30.42
C TRP A 669 7.51 -6.88 -30.89
N TYR A 670 8.31 -7.73 -31.55
CA TYR A 670 7.88 -9.09 -31.85
C TYR A 670 7.70 -9.94 -30.59
N GLU A 671 8.57 -9.81 -29.60
CA GLU A 671 8.43 -10.53 -28.33
C GLU A 671 7.14 -10.12 -27.61
N ARG A 672 6.92 -8.81 -27.43
CA ARG A 672 5.67 -8.30 -26.84
C ARG A 672 4.44 -8.73 -27.63
N SER A 673 4.55 -8.77 -28.96
CA SER A 673 3.47 -9.22 -29.84
C SER A 673 3.18 -10.71 -29.68
N ALA A 674 4.21 -11.55 -29.56
CA ALA A 674 4.08 -12.99 -29.35
C ALA A 674 3.48 -13.30 -27.98
N ASP A 675 3.96 -12.66 -26.92
CA ASP A 675 3.42 -12.79 -25.56
C ASP A 675 1.95 -12.33 -25.48
N ALA A 676 1.58 -11.33 -26.28
CA ALA A 676 0.21 -10.86 -26.41
C ALA A 676 -0.65 -11.71 -27.39
N GLY A 677 -0.14 -12.85 -27.87
CA GLY A 677 -0.90 -13.85 -28.63
C GLY A 677 -0.84 -13.73 -30.16
N ASN A 678 0.06 -12.93 -30.73
CA ASN A 678 0.23 -12.89 -32.19
C ASN A 678 0.99 -14.12 -32.72
N VAL A 679 0.28 -14.95 -33.50
CA VAL A 679 0.81 -16.22 -34.02
C VAL A 679 1.98 -16.06 -35.02
N PHE A 680 2.09 -14.92 -35.70
CA PHE A 680 3.14 -14.67 -36.70
C PHE A 680 4.42 -14.09 -36.09
N ALA A 681 4.33 -13.48 -34.92
CA ALA A 681 5.45 -12.82 -34.26
C ALA A 681 6.55 -13.83 -33.89
N GLY A 682 6.17 -15.03 -33.42
CA GLY A 682 7.11 -16.11 -33.10
C GLY A 682 7.98 -16.56 -34.28
N TYR A 683 7.43 -16.61 -35.49
CA TYR A 683 8.20 -16.93 -36.70
C TYR A 683 9.21 -15.84 -37.05
N ASN A 684 8.79 -14.57 -37.09
CA ASN A 684 9.70 -13.48 -37.45
C ASN A 684 10.81 -13.28 -36.41
N LEU A 685 10.49 -13.45 -35.13
CA LEU A 685 11.48 -13.44 -34.07
C LEU A 685 12.45 -14.63 -34.19
N GLY A 686 11.92 -15.83 -34.46
CA GLY A 686 12.72 -17.03 -34.75
C GLY A 686 13.68 -16.83 -35.93
N ARG A 687 13.25 -16.17 -37.01
CA ARG A 687 14.10 -15.81 -38.15
C ARG A 687 15.18 -14.81 -37.83
N LEU A 688 14.89 -13.81 -36.99
CA LEU A 688 15.90 -12.83 -36.55
C LEU A 688 16.98 -13.48 -35.71
N HIS A 689 16.61 -14.43 -34.85
CA HIS A 689 17.57 -15.24 -34.08
C HIS A 689 18.34 -16.21 -34.98
N GLU A 690 17.68 -16.87 -35.93
CA GLU A 690 18.34 -17.78 -36.87
C GLU A 690 19.39 -17.05 -37.73
N LYS A 691 19.07 -15.85 -38.23
CA LYS A 691 20.03 -15.01 -38.98
C LYS A 691 21.20 -14.54 -38.12
N ALA A 692 20.99 -14.40 -36.82
CA ALA A 692 22.03 -14.07 -35.85
C ALA A 692 22.80 -15.31 -35.35
N ASP A 693 22.53 -16.50 -35.89
CA ASP A 693 23.09 -17.79 -35.47
C ASP A 693 22.76 -18.18 -34.01
N GLU A 694 21.70 -17.59 -33.45
CA GLU A 694 21.17 -17.86 -32.11
C GLU A 694 20.18 -19.05 -32.15
N LEU A 695 20.67 -20.22 -32.57
CA LEU A 695 19.84 -21.37 -32.96
C LEU A 695 18.93 -21.93 -31.85
N ALA A 696 19.27 -21.71 -30.57
CA ALA A 696 18.44 -22.14 -29.44
C ALA A 696 17.21 -21.23 -29.27
N GLU A 697 17.41 -19.91 -29.34
CA GLU A 697 16.33 -18.92 -29.31
C GLU A 697 15.46 -19.02 -30.55
N ALA A 698 16.08 -19.24 -31.73
CA ALA A 698 15.34 -19.52 -32.95
C ALA A 698 14.40 -20.73 -32.79
N GLU A 699 14.88 -21.82 -32.19
CA GLU A 699 14.03 -23.00 -31.94
C GLU A 699 12.95 -22.72 -30.89
N ARG A 700 13.24 -21.96 -29.84
CA ARG A 700 12.26 -21.57 -28.81
C ARG A 700 11.10 -20.80 -29.45
N TRP A 701 11.41 -19.78 -30.24
CA TRP A 701 10.39 -18.93 -30.87
C TRP A 701 9.66 -19.62 -32.02
N TYR A 702 10.35 -20.46 -32.81
CA TYR A 702 9.67 -21.31 -33.78
C TYR A 702 8.77 -22.37 -33.13
N ARG A 703 9.12 -22.92 -31.96
CA ARG A 703 8.19 -23.78 -31.20
C ARG A 703 6.99 -23.00 -30.71
N HIS A 704 7.22 -21.81 -30.14
CA HIS A 704 6.13 -20.95 -29.68
C HIS A 704 5.13 -20.64 -30.82
N GLY A 705 5.61 -20.26 -32.00
CA GLY A 705 4.76 -20.07 -33.19
C GLY A 705 4.11 -21.36 -33.69
N ALA A 706 4.83 -22.49 -33.68
CA ALA A 706 4.29 -23.78 -34.13
C ALA A 706 3.21 -24.33 -33.19
N ASP A 707 3.33 -24.12 -31.88
CA ASP A 707 2.33 -24.47 -30.88
C ASP A 707 1.09 -23.58 -31.01
N ALA A 708 1.28 -22.32 -31.43
CA ALA A 708 0.22 -21.41 -31.84
C ALA A 708 -0.37 -21.70 -33.23
N GLY A 709 0.15 -22.73 -33.92
CA GLY A 709 -0.38 -23.23 -35.19
C GLY A 709 0.22 -22.62 -36.46
N ASP A 710 1.26 -21.79 -36.38
CA ASP A 710 1.86 -21.14 -37.55
C ASP A 710 2.65 -22.14 -38.45
N PRO A 711 2.23 -22.35 -39.70
CA PRO A 711 2.90 -23.22 -40.66
C PRO A 711 4.33 -22.78 -41.01
N LEU A 712 4.61 -21.48 -40.99
CA LEU A 712 5.94 -20.94 -41.30
C LEU A 712 6.92 -21.20 -40.15
N ALA A 713 6.48 -21.05 -38.89
CA ALA A 713 7.25 -21.47 -37.72
C ALA A 713 7.53 -23.00 -37.72
N MET A 714 6.55 -23.82 -38.12
CA MET A 714 6.76 -25.27 -38.29
C MET A 714 7.82 -25.57 -39.37
N ASN A 715 7.80 -24.85 -40.49
CA ASN A 715 8.85 -24.94 -41.50
C ASN A 715 10.21 -24.51 -40.95
N GLY A 716 10.25 -23.46 -40.12
CA GLY A 716 11.43 -23.03 -39.34
C GLY A 716 12.05 -24.16 -38.51
N LEU A 717 11.23 -24.89 -37.75
CA LEU A 717 11.69 -26.07 -36.99
C LEU A 717 12.19 -27.20 -37.90
N GLY A 718 11.60 -27.34 -39.09
CA GLY A 718 12.06 -28.27 -40.13
C GLY A 718 13.49 -27.94 -40.58
N ILE A 719 13.77 -26.67 -40.90
CA ILE A 719 15.10 -26.17 -41.28
C ILE A 719 16.13 -26.46 -40.20
N LEU A 720 15.81 -26.11 -38.96
CA LEU A 720 16.72 -26.30 -37.83
C LEU A 720 17.03 -27.78 -37.60
N ALA A 721 16.05 -28.67 -37.81
CA ALA A 721 16.26 -30.11 -37.73
C ALA A 721 17.16 -30.64 -38.86
N GLU A 722 17.04 -30.13 -40.10
CA GLU A 722 17.95 -30.49 -41.20
C GLU A 722 19.37 -30.00 -40.96
N ARG A 723 19.55 -28.76 -40.48
CA ARG A 723 20.87 -28.22 -40.10
C ARG A 723 21.56 -29.08 -39.04
N ARG A 724 20.78 -29.74 -38.18
CA ARG A 724 21.27 -30.65 -37.13
C ARG A 724 21.40 -32.12 -37.61
N GLY A 725 21.10 -32.42 -38.87
CA GLY A 725 21.18 -33.75 -39.46
C GLY A 725 20.03 -34.70 -39.11
N ASP A 726 18.95 -34.22 -38.48
CA ASP A 726 17.78 -35.04 -38.14
C ASP A 726 16.70 -34.98 -39.24
N GLN A 727 16.96 -35.69 -40.33
CA GLN A 727 16.07 -35.74 -41.50
C GLN A 727 14.68 -36.29 -41.17
N ARG A 728 14.55 -37.13 -40.14
CA ARG A 728 13.25 -37.68 -39.73
C ARG A 728 12.40 -36.61 -39.05
N ARG A 729 12.99 -35.82 -38.16
CA ARG A 729 12.29 -34.72 -37.46
C ARG A 729 11.98 -33.57 -38.41
N ALA A 730 12.89 -33.24 -39.32
CA ALA A 730 12.65 -32.28 -40.39
C ALA A 730 11.40 -32.62 -41.22
N ASN A 731 11.35 -33.84 -41.76
CA ASN A 731 10.22 -34.31 -42.56
C ASN A 731 8.88 -34.31 -41.80
N ARG A 732 8.88 -34.53 -40.47
CA ARG A 732 7.66 -34.42 -39.66
C ARG A 732 7.16 -32.99 -39.58
N TRP A 733 8.06 -32.04 -39.36
CA TRP A 733 7.71 -30.63 -39.28
C TRP A 733 7.26 -30.06 -40.63
N TYR A 734 7.93 -30.40 -41.73
CA TYR A 734 7.49 -30.00 -43.07
C TYR A 734 6.10 -30.53 -43.42
N ARG A 735 5.77 -31.77 -43.05
CA ARG A 735 4.43 -32.32 -43.24
C ARG A 735 3.37 -31.58 -42.40
N ARG A 736 3.67 -31.25 -41.15
CA ARG A 736 2.78 -30.43 -40.30
C ARG A 736 2.57 -29.04 -40.90
N ALA A 737 3.64 -28.39 -41.37
CA ALA A 737 3.56 -27.10 -42.04
C ALA A 737 2.63 -27.15 -43.26
N ILE A 738 2.82 -28.12 -44.16
CA ILE A 738 1.97 -28.27 -45.36
C ILE A 738 0.50 -28.55 -45.00
N GLN A 739 0.26 -29.33 -43.95
CA GLN A 739 -1.11 -29.64 -43.50
C GLN A 739 -1.82 -28.44 -42.87
N ALA A 740 -1.08 -27.54 -42.23
CA ALA A 740 -1.62 -26.37 -41.55
C ALA A 740 -1.68 -25.12 -42.44
N ALA A 741 -0.97 -25.11 -43.58
CA ALA A 741 -0.82 -23.95 -44.46
C ALA A 741 -2.08 -23.63 -45.27
N THR A 742 -2.38 -22.33 -45.41
CA THR A 742 -3.33 -21.82 -46.40
C THR A 742 -2.76 -21.93 -47.83
N PRO A 743 -3.57 -21.80 -48.89
CA PRO A 743 -3.08 -21.80 -50.27
C PRO A 743 -1.96 -20.79 -50.55
N GLU A 744 -2.02 -19.60 -49.95
CA GLU A 744 -1.00 -18.56 -50.07
C GLU A 744 0.31 -18.97 -49.36
N GLN A 745 0.20 -19.52 -48.15
CA GLN A 745 1.35 -19.97 -47.37
C GLN A 745 2.01 -21.21 -47.99
N LEU A 746 1.25 -22.06 -48.69
CA LEU A 746 1.80 -23.18 -49.44
C LEU A 746 2.72 -22.70 -50.58
N GLU A 747 2.39 -21.58 -51.23
CA GLU A 747 3.25 -20.99 -52.26
C GLU A 747 4.52 -20.40 -51.62
N GLU A 748 4.41 -19.74 -50.46
CA GLU A 748 5.58 -19.26 -49.72
C GLU A 748 6.51 -20.40 -49.29
N LEU A 749 5.96 -21.47 -48.69
CA LEU A 749 6.71 -22.68 -48.32
C LEU A 749 7.39 -23.34 -49.53
N ARG A 750 6.72 -23.31 -50.69
CA ARG A 750 7.27 -23.83 -51.95
C ARG A 750 8.44 -22.97 -52.46
N MET A 751 8.30 -21.64 -52.46
CA MET A 751 9.39 -20.74 -52.84
C MET A 751 10.61 -20.93 -51.93
N ASP A 752 10.39 -21.03 -50.63
CA ASP A 752 11.42 -21.31 -49.63
C ASP A 752 12.16 -22.63 -49.91
N ALA A 753 11.43 -23.68 -50.30
CA ALA A 753 12.02 -24.96 -50.69
C ALA A 753 12.81 -24.87 -52.01
N GLU A 754 12.30 -24.13 -53.00
CA GLU A 754 12.97 -23.91 -54.29
C GLU A 754 14.25 -23.07 -54.14
N GLU A 755 14.26 -22.07 -53.25
CA GLU A 755 15.44 -21.26 -52.95
C GLU A 755 16.52 -22.07 -52.22
N ARG A 756 16.13 -22.91 -51.26
CA ARG A 756 17.07 -23.84 -50.60
C ARG A 756 17.66 -24.85 -51.56
N ALA A 757 16.86 -25.43 -52.46
CA ALA A 757 17.35 -26.35 -53.47
C ALA A 757 18.41 -25.73 -54.39
N LYS A 758 18.37 -24.41 -54.61
CA LYS A 758 19.40 -23.67 -55.37
C LYS A 758 20.68 -23.42 -54.57
N LEU A 759 20.59 -23.27 -53.25
CA LEU A 759 21.73 -23.03 -52.36
C LEU A 759 22.49 -24.31 -51.98
N THR A 760 21.83 -25.47 -52.04
CA THR A 760 22.41 -26.79 -51.75
C THR A 760 22.79 -27.60 -53.00
N GLY A 761 22.82 -26.95 -54.18
CA GLY A 761 23.11 -27.55 -55.49
C GLY A 761 24.54 -28.02 -55.67
#